data_AF-A0AA45WY64-F1
#
_entry.id   AF-A0AA45WY64-F1
#
_cell.length_a   1.000
_cell.length_b   1.000
_cell.length_c   1.000
_cell.angle_alpha   90.00
_cell.angle_beta   90.00
_cell.angle_gamma   90.00
#
_symmetry.space_group_name_H-M   'P 1'
#
loop_
_entity.id
_entity.type
_entity.pdbx_description
1 polymer ?
#
loop_
_entity_poly.entity_id
_entity_poly.type
_entity_poly.pdbx_seq_one_letter_code
_entity_poly.pdbx_strand_id
1 'polypeptide(L)'
;MTRKGKWTYIAVVGILVFMLLAINVITRGSPDLSVQFRNDIPHYDALLPITDEPLHIAYELQAQALLEAGVAKEYRRDFISTIIIAVDRDLVSDQISGWRCLEKGDYAVYFPYRFQLSHVVFGSSLQAMSIGLDGNNGENTNSLRLLRLLHNEGRLVSGEPEVAPVAILFDHQAAQLIKEGKRLEIIVPEEGTLSLPVGIMSTQSTQLPLVSPGDLMGAGFRLPNGDCDLGIYPDEGAYAVASIADHRPGETLKTVFYIADFRRKVLRERLLTPSNGLENTLSYLGFMMVIVVWSGFLLMRISEKASQQKLFAISGLLLFWMLVRTIKIMTQSSPFDRALWYLFYIPLTFLPVLLLWVGQILINTDSSPMGRRLRNASMLVSCLLSLLVLTNDVHQRVFYFYRGTSGNMYDLYYSYGWVYYFIFFWSFFLIFVFVFLAMKEKTESKWKRAVPLLLLLTASTVYFGGYSLGISLMRQSEFSIAYGIFALAFLEICFRNRLIPNNTQLGKLLHKAPVNLHILSDTMQVEYETECARQLPETLAEHLKQQMAKENLSMSFRLPGCENYLYDVNRIQGGYAVVTQSLDTVIQMRKTLEQQNRTIEGQNQVLTRTLNIEGELVRLRTQQQLYDQIETVVKDKVKTINSHVNQWFKKEGAERNTDVMQRRLAHIKVIVNYCKRRIQLALLEAGGEDCSGAEIALWLRESLWEAENMGIMGMVTETDNITLSSKSASILYDDFQELLESPLLTTPAVILLHLSVEEGDLVVRIALETKGAWKVAGLKEVPAFRRISSVTGVTLTFAHNEDELIIDLKLPGGGQAND
;
A
#
# COMPACT_ATOMS: atom_id res chain seq x y z
N MET A 1 15.35 6.16 10.43
CA MET A 1 16.17 5.65 9.30
C MET A 1 17.46 5.07 9.88
N THR A 2 17.71 3.77 9.73
CA THR A 2 18.86 3.07 10.36
C THR A 2 20.19 3.54 9.78
N ARG A 3 21.30 3.40 10.52
CA ARG A 3 22.66 3.80 10.09
C ARG A 3 23.07 3.16 8.75
N LYS A 4 22.63 1.91 8.50
CA LYS A 4 22.76 1.21 7.21
C LYS A 4 21.93 1.86 6.08
N GLY A 5 20.75 2.40 6.39
CA GLY A 5 19.91 3.14 5.45
C GLY A 5 20.51 4.48 5.01
N LYS A 6 21.25 5.16 5.90
CA LYS A 6 21.98 6.39 5.54
C LYS A 6 23.19 6.10 4.63
N TRP A 7 23.96 5.06 4.91
CA TRP A 7 25.10 4.67 4.07
C TRP A 7 24.69 4.17 2.69
N THR A 8 23.60 3.40 2.60
CA THR A 8 23.05 2.99 1.30
C THR A 8 22.51 4.19 0.52
N TYR A 9 21.86 5.15 1.17
CA TYR A 9 21.41 6.38 0.52
C TYR A 9 22.58 7.23 0.02
N ILE A 10 23.62 7.44 0.84
CA ILE A 10 24.83 8.18 0.46
C ILE A 10 25.59 7.46 -0.66
N ALA A 11 25.70 6.14 -0.60
CA ALA A 11 26.35 5.35 -1.65
C ALA A 11 25.56 5.39 -2.97
N VAL A 12 24.23 5.27 -2.93
CA VAL A 12 23.38 5.40 -4.12
C VAL A 12 23.48 6.81 -4.69
N VAL A 13 23.33 7.85 -3.87
CA VAL A 13 23.48 9.25 -4.33
C VAL A 13 24.89 9.51 -4.87
N GLY A 14 25.93 8.98 -4.22
CA GLY A 14 27.32 9.09 -4.67
C GLY A 14 27.58 8.40 -6.00
N ILE A 15 27.10 7.17 -6.18
CA ILE A 15 27.15 6.43 -7.46
C ILE A 15 26.38 7.19 -8.54
N LEU A 16 25.29 7.85 -8.18
CA LEU A 16 24.44 8.55 -9.12
C LEU A 16 25.01 9.90 -9.56
N VAL A 17 25.61 10.63 -8.61
CA VAL A 17 26.43 11.83 -8.88
C VAL A 17 27.65 11.46 -9.71
N PHE A 18 28.29 10.33 -9.41
CA PHE A 18 29.41 9.81 -10.20
C PHE A 18 28.98 9.38 -11.61
N MET A 19 27.83 8.71 -11.78
CA MET A 19 27.28 8.39 -13.09
C MET A 19 26.88 9.65 -13.86
N LEU A 20 26.33 10.67 -13.21
CA LEU A 20 26.06 11.98 -13.82
C LEU A 20 27.35 12.70 -14.23
N LEU A 21 28.40 12.66 -13.40
CA LEU A 21 29.72 13.19 -13.73
C LEU A 21 30.37 12.40 -14.86
N ALA A 22 30.26 11.07 -14.85
CA ALA A 22 30.79 10.19 -15.89
C ALA A 22 30.03 10.37 -17.19
N ILE A 23 28.69 10.49 -17.18
CA ILE A 23 27.90 10.86 -18.35
C ILE A 23 28.28 12.26 -18.83
N ASN A 24 28.49 13.24 -17.94
CA ASN A 24 29.00 14.56 -18.32
C ASN A 24 30.39 14.51 -18.99
N VAL A 25 31.29 13.64 -18.51
CA VAL A 25 32.64 13.47 -19.05
C VAL A 25 32.63 12.68 -20.37
N ILE A 26 31.86 11.59 -20.45
CA ILE A 26 31.74 10.71 -21.62
C ILE A 26 30.94 11.39 -22.73
N THR A 27 29.95 12.22 -22.39
CA THR A 27 29.17 13.01 -23.35
C THR A 27 29.76 14.41 -23.56
N ARG A 28 30.99 14.68 -23.11
CA ARG A 28 31.75 15.89 -23.47
C ARG A 28 32.28 15.80 -24.91
N GLY A 29 31.45 15.35 -25.85
CA GLY A 29 31.66 15.66 -27.26
C GLY A 29 31.45 17.16 -27.41
N SER A 30 32.48 17.87 -27.86
CA SER A 30 32.39 19.26 -28.29
C SER A 30 31.18 19.39 -29.21
N PRO A 31 30.10 20.09 -28.81
CA PRO A 31 29.11 20.45 -29.79
C PRO A 31 29.85 21.32 -30.81
N ASP A 32 29.77 20.97 -32.09
CA ASP A 32 30.09 21.89 -33.17
C ASP A 32 29.08 23.04 -33.07
N LEU A 33 29.44 24.01 -32.24
CA LEU A 33 28.68 25.21 -31.94
C LEU A 33 28.90 26.18 -33.09
N SER A 34 28.35 25.86 -34.27
CA SER A 34 28.34 26.76 -35.42
C SER A 34 27.41 27.94 -35.15
N VAL A 35 27.74 29.12 -35.67
CA VAL A 35 26.79 30.24 -35.76
C VAL A 35 25.63 29.78 -36.66
N GLN A 36 24.40 29.81 -36.16
CA GLN A 36 23.22 29.29 -36.86
C GLN A 36 22.35 30.35 -37.55
N PHE A 37 22.70 31.64 -37.46
CA PHE A 37 22.10 32.60 -38.39
C PHE A 37 22.87 32.58 -39.70
N ARG A 38 22.14 32.58 -40.80
CA ARG A 38 22.66 32.83 -42.14
C ARG A 38 21.84 33.95 -42.73
N ASN A 39 22.45 35.12 -42.86
CA ASN A 39 21.87 36.17 -43.68
C ASN A 39 22.21 35.80 -45.13
N ASP A 40 21.18 35.42 -45.89
CA ASP A 40 21.35 35.04 -47.29
C ASP A 40 21.34 36.31 -48.14
N ILE A 41 22.54 36.74 -48.57
CA ILE A 41 22.73 37.87 -49.48
C ILE A 41 23.59 37.34 -50.65
N PRO A 42 22.99 36.63 -51.63
CA PRO A 42 23.73 35.86 -52.63
C PRO A 42 24.78 36.67 -53.40
N HIS A 43 24.46 37.91 -53.76
CA HIS A 43 25.39 38.79 -54.49
C HIS A 43 26.56 39.27 -53.64
N TYR A 44 26.41 39.32 -52.31
CA TYR A 44 27.52 39.62 -51.41
C TYR A 44 28.34 38.36 -51.13
N ASP A 45 27.66 37.22 -50.91
CA ASP A 45 28.31 35.91 -50.73
C ASP A 45 29.19 35.54 -51.93
N ALA A 46 28.74 35.86 -53.16
CA ALA A 46 29.49 35.63 -54.39
C ALA A 46 30.79 36.47 -54.51
N LEU A 47 30.90 37.58 -53.78
CA LEU A 47 32.12 38.42 -53.75
C LEU A 47 33.13 37.94 -52.72
N LEU A 48 32.73 37.05 -51.80
CA LEU A 48 33.61 36.55 -50.76
C LEU A 48 34.51 35.44 -51.32
N PRO A 49 35.82 35.45 -51.01
CA PRO A 49 36.70 34.38 -51.44
C PRO A 49 36.33 33.08 -50.72
N ILE A 50 36.50 31.96 -51.42
CA ILE A 50 36.35 30.64 -50.83
C ILE A 50 37.48 30.44 -49.82
N THR A 51 37.15 30.45 -48.53
CA THR A 51 38.08 30.21 -47.42
C THR A 51 37.81 28.87 -46.77
N ASP A 52 38.86 28.21 -46.25
CA ASP A 52 38.73 27.00 -45.45
C ASP A 52 38.03 27.26 -44.10
N GLU A 53 38.03 28.53 -43.65
CA GLU A 53 37.32 28.97 -42.46
C GLU A 53 35.90 29.46 -42.78
N PRO A 54 34.89 29.18 -41.93
CA PRO A 54 33.53 29.66 -42.13
C PRO A 54 33.43 31.17 -41.87
N LEU A 55 33.15 31.94 -42.92
CA LEU A 55 32.76 33.35 -42.86
C LEU A 55 31.25 33.47 -42.67
N HIS A 56 30.82 34.46 -41.89
CA HIS A 56 29.41 34.71 -41.61
C HIS A 56 29.04 36.14 -42.02
N ILE A 57 28.03 36.28 -42.88
CA ILE A 57 27.42 37.58 -43.21
C ILE A 57 26.55 37.99 -42.02
N ALA A 58 26.83 39.14 -41.43
CA ALA A 58 26.15 39.63 -40.24
C ALA A 58 25.80 41.12 -40.38
N TYR A 59 24.63 41.51 -39.89
CA TYR A 59 24.36 42.91 -39.57
C TYR A 59 25.20 43.29 -38.35
N GLU A 60 25.60 44.55 -38.25
CA GLU A 60 26.45 45.03 -37.15
C GLU A 60 25.85 44.74 -35.78
N LEU A 61 24.53 44.89 -35.60
CA LEU A 61 23.88 44.53 -34.33
C LEU A 61 24.06 43.07 -33.95
N GLN A 62 24.10 42.16 -34.95
CA GLN A 62 24.36 40.74 -34.70
C GLN A 62 25.84 40.50 -34.40
N ALA A 63 26.73 41.15 -35.17
CA ALA A 63 28.17 40.96 -35.03
C ALA A 63 28.71 41.53 -33.72
N GLN A 64 28.28 42.73 -33.32
CA GLN A 64 28.70 43.39 -32.09
C GLN A 64 28.30 42.58 -30.85
N ALA A 65 27.08 42.06 -30.80
CA ALA A 65 26.65 41.17 -29.72
C ALA A 65 27.54 39.91 -29.60
N LEU A 66 27.99 39.37 -30.75
CA LEU A 66 28.89 38.22 -30.77
C LEU A 66 30.35 38.57 -30.45
N LEU A 67 30.80 39.78 -30.77
CA LEU A 67 32.11 40.31 -30.39
C LEU A 67 32.17 40.53 -28.88
N GLU A 68 31.16 41.16 -28.29
CA GLU A 68 31.03 41.36 -26.84
C GLU A 68 30.97 40.02 -26.08
N ALA A 69 30.33 39.01 -26.66
CA ALA A 69 30.31 37.65 -26.14
C ALA A 69 31.64 36.89 -26.31
N GLY A 70 32.64 37.47 -26.98
CA GLY A 70 33.95 36.85 -27.25
C GLY A 70 33.88 35.67 -28.23
N VAL A 71 32.83 35.60 -29.04
CA VAL A 71 32.59 34.51 -30.00
C VAL A 71 32.99 34.87 -31.42
N ALA A 72 32.67 36.09 -31.84
CA ALA A 72 33.30 36.66 -33.00
C ALA A 72 34.70 37.14 -32.61
N LYS A 73 35.69 36.88 -33.47
CA LYS A 73 37.05 37.42 -33.27
C LYS A 73 37.23 38.76 -33.96
N GLU A 74 36.61 38.92 -35.13
CA GLU A 74 36.72 40.12 -35.96
C GLU A 74 35.41 40.32 -36.75
N TYR A 75 35.03 41.57 -36.96
CA TYR A 75 33.93 42.00 -37.83
C TYR A 75 34.34 43.23 -38.63
N ARG A 76 34.00 43.23 -39.92
CA ARG A 76 34.20 44.39 -40.80
C ARG A 76 32.87 44.80 -41.41
N ARG A 77 32.65 46.11 -41.47
CA ARG A 77 31.54 46.74 -42.19
C ARG A 77 31.93 46.90 -43.66
N ASP A 78 31.16 46.31 -44.57
CA ASP A 78 31.46 46.35 -46.01
C ASP A 78 30.50 47.26 -46.76
N PHE A 79 29.24 47.29 -46.34
CA PHE A 79 28.22 48.15 -46.92
C PHE A 79 27.18 48.57 -45.86
N ILE A 80 26.38 49.57 -46.16
CA ILE A 80 25.24 49.97 -45.34
C ILE A 80 23.98 49.64 -46.11
N SER A 81 22.99 49.10 -45.40
CA SER A 81 21.67 48.90 -45.97
C SER A 81 20.58 49.60 -45.19
N THR A 82 19.76 50.35 -45.91
CA THR A 82 18.67 51.16 -45.35
C THR A 82 17.32 50.57 -45.72
N ILE A 83 16.38 50.58 -44.77
CA ILE A 83 14.98 50.23 -45.07
C ILE A 83 14.36 51.37 -45.89
N ILE A 84 13.77 51.04 -47.03
CA ILE A 84 13.20 52.01 -47.97
C ILE A 84 11.82 51.55 -48.46
N ILE A 85 11.16 52.41 -49.23
CA ILE A 85 9.97 52.06 -50.01
C ILE A 85 10.42 51.89 -51.46
N ALA A 86 10.34 50.68 -51.99
CA ALA A 86 10.55 50.39 -53.41
C ALA A 86 9.21 50.47 -54.14
N VAL A 87 9.16 51.24 -55.24
CA VAL A 87 7.92 51.44 -56.02
C VAL A 87 8.15 51.00 -57.45
N ASP A 88 7.35 50.06 -57.92
CA ASP A 88 7.31 49.67 -59.33
C ASP A 88 6.63 50.75 -60.16
N ARG A 89 7.41 51.48 -60.95
CA ARG A 89 6.93 52.60 -61.76
C ARG A 89 6.19 52.17 -63.02
N ASP A 90 6.18 50.89 -63.34
CA ASP A 90 5.32 50.36 -64.40
C ASP A 90 3.89 50.09 -63.89
N LEU A 91 3.72 49.94 -62.57
CA LEU A 91 2.43 49.64 -61.94
C LEU A 91 1.85 50.81 -61.12
N VAL A 92 2.68 51.70 -60.59
CA VAL A 92 2.26 52.78 -59.68
C VAL A 92 2.80 54.14 -60.14
N SER A 93 1.87 55.03 -60.52
CA SER A 93 2.15 56.42 -60.91
C SER A 93 2.08 57.43 -59.75
N ASP A 94 1.70 57.00 -58.55
CA ASP A 94 1.51 57.89 -57.41
C ASP A 94 2.83 58.52 -56.93
N GLN A 95 2.77 59.78 -56.51
CA GLN A 95 3.91 60.45 -55.86
C GLN A 95 3.99 60.01 -54.40
N ILE A 96 4.94 59.13 -54.12
CA ILE A 96 5.21 58.59 -52.78
C ILE A 96 6.51 59.26 -52.29
N SER A 97 6.45 60.03 -51.21
CA SER A 97 7.64 60.65 -50.58
C SER A 97 8.07 59.94 -49.29
N GLY A 98 7.18 59.15 -48.70
CA GLY A 98 7.39 58.60 -47.37
C GLY A 98 6.28 57.67 -46.88
N TRP A 99 6.37 57.30 -45.60
CA TRP A 99 5.50 56.29 -44.98
C TRP A 99 4.03 56.69 -45.01
N ARG A 100 3.71 57.97 -44.80
CA ARG A 100 2.31 58.46 -44.76
C ARG A 100 1.60 58.39 -46.10
N CYS A 101 2.33 58.45 -47.21
CA CYS A 101 1.75 58.32 -48.54
C CYS A 101 1.10 56.95 -48.77
N LEU A 102 1.60 55.92 -48.09
CA LEU A 102 1.07 54.56 -48.18
C LEU A 102 -0.38 54.46 -47.69
N GLU A 103 -0.85 55.38 -46.85
CA GLU A 103 -2.24 55.39 -46.37
C GLU A 103 -3.25 55.61 -47.50
N LYS A 104 -2.92 56.47 -48.47
CA LYS A 104 -3.87 56.97 -49.48
C LYS A 104 -3.85 56.22 -50.82
N GLY A 105 -2.86 55.36 -51.05
CA GLY A 105 -2.74 54.60 -52.30
C GLY A 105 -3.84 53.54 -52.48
N ASP A 106 -4.01 53.04 -53.71
CA ASP A 106 -4.86 51.87 -54.02
C ASP A 106 -4.03 50.64 -54.44
N TYR A 107 -2.76 50.64 -54.07
CA TYR A 107 -1.81 49.57 -54.39
C TYR A 107 -1.57 48.67 -53.18
N ALA A 108 -1.19 47.42 -53.48
CA ALA A 108 -0.72 46.47 -52.48
C ALA A 108 0.69 46.84 -52.00
N VAL A 109 0.93 46.66 -50.70
CA VAL A 109 2.19 46.96 -50.03
C VAL A 109 2.75 45.67 -49.43
N TYR A 110 3.94 45.28 -49.86
CA TYR A 110 4.68 44.18 -49.27
C TYR A 110 5.29 44.58 -47.93
N PHE A 111 5.09 43.74 -46.92
CA PHE A 111 5.75 43.85 -45.62
C PHE A 111 6.29 42.48 -45.17
N PRO A 112 7.52 42.39 -44.64
CA PRO A 112 8.22 41.11 -44.43
C PRO A 112 7.79 40.39 -43.13
N TYR A 113 6.56 39.86 -43.06
CA TYR A 113 6.01 39.21 -41.84
C TYR A 113 5.72 37.69 -41.93
N ARG A 114 6.03 37.02 -43.05
CA ARG A 114 5.54 35.64 -43.36
C ARG A 114 6.27 34.48 -42.67
N PHE A 115 7.59 34.52 -42.56
CA PHE A 115 8.39 33.30 -42.28
C PHE A 115 8.97 33.22 -40.86
N GLN A 116 9.26 34.35 -40.21
CA GLN A 116 9.59 34.43 -38.80
C GLN A 116 9.59 35.90 -38.38
N LEU A 117 8.68 36.28 -37.47
CA LEU A 117 8.63 37.63 -36.91
C LEU A 117 9.88 37.98 -36.07
N SER A 118 10.77 37.02 -35.84
CA SER A 118 12.07 37.15 -35.18
C SER A 118 13.22 37.48 -36.13
N HIS A 119 12.98 37.57 -37.45
CA HIS A 119 14.01 37.92 -38.42
C HIS A 119 14.37 39.40 -38.35
N VAL A 120 15.66 39.74 -38.49
CA VAL A 120 16.15 41.13 -38.44
C VAL A 120 15.35 42.03 -39.38
N VAL A 121 15.06 41.52 -40.58
CA VAL A 121 14.26 42.23 -41.60
C VAL A 121 12.91 42.73 -41.06
N PHE A 122 12.14 41.91 -40.34
CA PHE A 122 10.84 42.36 -39.78
C PHE A 122 11.03 43.42 -38.70
N GLY A 123 11.90 43.14 -37.72
CA GLY A 123 12.15 44.03 -36.59
C GLY A 123 12.67 45.39 -37.05
N SER A 124 13.65 45.39 -37.95
CA SER A 124 14.23 46.58 -38.55
C SER A 124 13.23 47.35 -39.42
N SER A 125 12.37 46.67 -40.19
CA SER A 125 11.34 47.35 -40.99
C SER A 125 10.31 48.07 -40.12
N LEU A 126 9.84 47.41 -39.06
CA LEU A 126 8.89 48.01 -38.13
C LEU A 126 9.52 49.16 -37.32
N GLN A 127 10.79 48.99 -36.94
CA GLN A 127 11.56 50.04 -36.25
C GLN A 127 11.79 51.25 -37.15
N ALA A 128 12.12 51.04 -38.44
CA ALA A 128 12.29 52.10 -39.42
C ALA A 128 11.01 52.93 -39.58
N MET A 129 9.86 52.27 -39.72
CA MET A 129 8.56 52.96 -39.75
C MET A 129 8.28 53.73 -38.44
N SER A 130 8.63 53.14 -37.30
CA SER A 130 8.40 53.78 -35.98
C SER A 130 9.25 55.04 -35.82
N ILE A 131 10.51 55.00 -36.26
CA ILE A 131 11.39 56.18 -36.25
C ILE A 131 10.78 57.31 -37.08
N GLY A 132 10.26 57.01 -38.28
CA GLY A 132 9.67 58.02 -39.14
C GLY A 132 8.28 58.52 -38.69
N LEU A 133 7.37 57.63 -38.32
CA LEU A 133 5.96 57.97 -38.04
C LEU A 133 5.68 58.33 -36.58
N ASP A 134 6.46 57.79 -35.65
CA ASP A 134 6.26 57.91 -34.20
C ASP A 134 7.43 58.64 -33.49
N GLY A 135 8.54 58.86 -34.20
CA GLY A 135 9.73 59.53 -33.68
C GLY A 135 10.60 58.64 -32.78
N ASN A 136 11.72 59.17 -32.30
CA ASN A 136 12.71 58.44 -31.50
C ASN A 136 12.26 58.08 -30.06
N ASN A 137 11.01 58.38 -29.68
CA ASN A 137 10.48 58.01 -28.36
C ASN A 137 10.22 56.50 -28.24
N GLY A 138 10.17 55.79 -29.38
CA GLY A 138 9.95 54.34 -29.44
C GLY A 138 8.51 53.93 -29.19
N GLU A 139 7.57 54.83 -29.42
CA GLU A 139 6.18 54.48 -29.67
C GLU A 139 6.06 53.87 -31.09
N ASN A 140 5.06 53.03 -31.34
CA ASN A 140 4.81 52.42 -32.65
C ASN A 140 3.34 52.57 -33.08
N THR A 141 2.65 53.55 -32.50
CA THR A 141 1.19 53.67 -32.54
C THR A 141 0.70 54.01 -33.93
N ASN A 142 1.35 54.96 -34.61
CA ASN A 142 1.06 55.37 -35.97
C ASN A 142 1.53 54.31 -36.98
N SER A 143 2.70 53.72 -36.75
CA SER A 143 3.22 52.62 -37.58
C SER A 143 2.27 51.43 -37.61
N LEU A 144 1.80 50.99 -36.45
CA LEU A 144 0.82 49.91 -36.35
C LEU A 144 -0.55 50.30 -36.87
N ARG A 145 -0.96 51.57 -36.73
CA ARG A 145 -2.21 52.08 -37.30
C ARG A 145 -2.18 51.99 -38.83
N LEU A 146 -1.08 52.42 -39.45
CA LEU A 146 -0.89 52.34 -40.90
C LEU A 146 -0.91 50.89 -41.38
N LEU A 147 -0.12 50.01 -40.76
CA LEU A 147 -0.10 48.59 -41.13
C LEU A 147 -1.46 47.91 -40.93
N ARG A 148 -2.21 48.31 -39.88
CA ARG A 148 -3.57 47.82 -39.64
C ARG A 148 -4.55 48.31 -40.71
N LEU A 149 -4.44 49.55 -41.15
CA LEU A 149 -5.25 50.09 -42.24
C LEU A 149 -5.00 49.29 -43.52
N LEU A 150 -3.72 49.15 -43.90
CA LEU A 150 -3.32 48.34 -45.06
C LEU A 150 -3.83 46.90 -44.96
N HIS A 151 -3.78 46.30 -43.78
CA HIS A 151 -4.29 44.94 -43.56
C HIS A 151 -5.81 44.84 -43.69
N ASN A 152 -6.56 45.76 -43.07
CA ASN A 152 -8.03 45.76 -43.13
C ASN A 152 -8.54 46.00 -44.55
N GLU A 153 -7.82 46.78 -45.36
CA GLU A 153 -8.12 47.05 -46.77
C GLU A 153 -7.65 45.92 -47.71
N GLY A 154 -7.02 44.86 -47.19
CA GLY A 154 -6.49 43.75 -48.00
C GLY A 154 -5.25 44.11 -48.82
N ARG A 155 -4.66 45.29 -48.59
CA ARG A 155 -3.49 45.82 -49.29
C ARG A 155 -2.17 45.34 -48.69
N LEU A 156 -2.15 44.83 -47.45
CA LEU A 156 -0.92 44.35 -46.80
C LEU A 156 -0.59 42.90 -47.19
N VAL A 157 0.41 42.71 -48.05
CA VAL A 157 0.78 41.40 -48.60
C VAL A 157 1.98 40.79 -47.86
N SER A 158 1.89 39.49 -47.56
CA SER A 158 3.02 38.67 -47.09
C SER A 158 3.41 37.64 -48.15
N GLY A 159 4.66 37.68 -48.63
CA GLY A 159 5.11 36.80 -49.71
C GLY A 159 6.57 37.06 -50.09
N GLU A 160 6.84 37.05 -51.38
CA GLU A 160 8.07 37.60 -51.92
C GLU A 160 7.89 39.09 -52.21
N PRO A 161 8.95 39.91 -52.15
CA PRO A 161 8.88 41.33 -52.43
C PRO A 161 8.26 41.67 -53.79
N GLU A 162 8.45 40.77 -54.76
CA GLU A 162 7.98 40.90 -56.13
C GLU A 162 6.45 40.82 -56.30
N VAL A 163 5.75 40.36 -55.28
CA VAL A 163 4.30 40.13 -55.33
C VAL A 163 3.52 41.43 -55.19
N ALA A 164 4.15 42.52 -54.72
CA ALA A 164 3.49 43.81 -54.53
C ALA A 164 4.17 44.91 -55.35
N PRO A 165 3.40 45.84 -55.95
CA PRO A 165 3.93 46.98 -56.69
C PRO A 165 4.64 48.01 -55.79
N VAL A 166 4.35 48.00 -54.49
CA VAL A 166 5.08 48.78 -53.49
C VAL A 166 5.61 47.83 -52.43
N ALA A 167 6.89 47.94 -52.08
CA ALA A 167 7.54 47.01 -51.16
C ALA A 167 8.43 47.70 -50.13
N ILE A 168 8.25 47.34 -48.85
CA ILE A 168 9.11 47.78 -47.75
C ILE A 168 10.21 46.75 -47.57
N LEU A 169 11.43 47.12 -47.91
CA LEU A 169 12.59 46.23 -47.97
C LEU A 169 13.89 47.02 -47.85
N PHE A 170 15.01 46.29 -47.82
CA PHE A 170 16.33 46.91 -47.81
C PHE A 170 16.69 47.44 -49.21
N ASP A 171 17.30 48.63 -49.25
CA ASP A 171 17.78 49.27 -50.47
C ASP A 171 18.69 48.39 -51.35
N HIS A 172 19.56 47.54 -50.77
CA HIS A 172 20.37 46.59 -51.53
C HIS A 172 19.52 45.51 -52.24
N GLN A 173 18.37 45.14 -51.68
CA GLN A 173 17.45 44.20 -52.32
C GLN A 173 16.71 44.90 -53.48
N ALA A 174 16.35 46.18 -53.32
CA ALA A 174 15.81 46.99 -54.42
C ALA A 174 16.83 47.14 -55.57
N ALA A 175 18.08 47.45 -55.23
CA ALA A 175 19.16 47.60 -56.20
C ALA A 175 19.40 46.33 -57.02
N GLN A 176 19.30 45.16 -56.39
CA GLN A 176 19.39 43.87 -57.07
C GLN A 176 18.24 43.67 -58.06
N LEU A 177 16.99 43.92 -57.64
CA LEU A 177 15.82 43.84 -58.51
C LEU A 177 15.91 44.81 -59.70
N ILE A 178 16.48 46.01 -59.50
CA ILE A 178 16.74 46.99 -60.57
C ILE A 178 17.76 46.42 -61.57
N LYS A 179 18.85 45.81 -61.09
CA LYS A 179 19.86 45.16 -61.94
C LYS A 179 19.33 43.94 -62.70
N GLU A 180 18.35 43.25 -62.14
CA GLU A 180 17.62 42.15 -62.80
C GLU A 180 16.62 42.66 -63.86
N GLY A 181 16.49 43.98 -64.02
CA GLY A 181 15.72 44.62 -65.08
C GLY A 181 14.36 45.14 -64.65
N LYS A 182 14.03 45.14 -63.34
CA LYS A 182 12.78 45.75 -62.85
C LYS A 182 12.90 47.27 -62.79
N ARG A 183 11.84 47.97 -63.18
CA ARG A 183 11.78 49.43 -63.13
C ARG A 183 11.30 49.94 -61.78
N LEU A 184 12.11 49.70 -60.74
CA LEU A 184 11.82 50.17 -59.39
C LEU A 184 12.44 51.55 -59.14
N GLU A 185 11.71 52.40 -58.42
CA GLU A 185 12.25 53.60 -57.81
C GLU A 185 12.51 53.35 -56.31
N ILE A 186 13.71 53.70 -55.84
CA ILE A 186 14.09 53.65 -54.43
C ILE A 186 13.69 54.97 -53.77
N ILE A 187 12.76 54.91 -52.82
CA ILE A 187 12.26 56.07 -52.08
C ILE A 187 12.73 55.97 -50.63
N VAL A 188 13.62 56.89 -50.24
CA VAL A 188 14.04 57.05 -48.84
C VAL A 188 12.98 57.90 -48.13
N PRO A 189 12.28 57.38 -47.11
CA PRO A 189 11.14 58.08 -46.51
C PRO A 189 11.57 59.38 -45.81
N GLU A 190 10.95 60.50 -46.22
CA GLU A 190 11.29 61.83 -45.70
C GLU A 190 11.05 61.98 -44.19
N GLU A 191 10.11 61.20 -43.63
CA GLU A 191 9.81 61.26 -42.19
C GLU A 191 10.92 60.63 -41.33
N GLY A 192 11.77 59.78 -41.92
CA GLY A 192 12.88 59.11 -41.25
C GLY A 192 12.87 57.59 -41.46
N THR A 193 14.06 56.98 -41.42
CA THR A 193 14.23 55.53 -41.60
C THR A 193 15.47 54.99 -40.86
N LEU A 194 15.73 53.68 -40.96
CA LEU A 194 16.80 52.96 -40.29
C LEU A 194 17.84 52.42 -41.28
N SER A 195 19.10 52.71 -41.01
CA SER A 195 20.27 52.18 -41.71
C SER A 195 21.02 51.18 -40.83
N LEU A 196 21.30 50.00 -41.38
CA LEU A 196 22.04 48.93 -40.74
C LEU A 196 23.34 48.65 -41.50
N PRO A 197 24.51 48.79 -40.85
CA PRO A 197 25.76 48.35 -41.42
C PRO A 197 25.79 46.82 -41.53
N VAL A 198 26.29 46.30 -42.64
CA VAL A 198 26.39 44.87 -42.95
C VAL A 198 27.82 44.55 -43.36
N GLY A 199 28.30 43.37 -43.00
CA GLY A 199 29.53 42.86 -43.56
C GLY A 199 29.83 41.44 -43.12
N ILE A 200 31.13 41.11 -43.06
CA ILE A 200 31.61 39.78 -42.72
C ILE A 200 32.18 39.71 -41.30
N MET A 201 31.97 38.56 -40.68
CA MET A 201 32.45 38.21 -39.37
C MET A 201 33.13 36.83 -39.41
N SER A 202 34.24 36.67 -38.68
CA SER A 202 34.88 35.36 -38.45
C SER A 202 34.83 34.98 -36.98
N THR A 203 34.61 33.70 -36.72
CA THR A 203 34.69 33.10 -35.38
C THR A 203 36.06 32.48 -35.08
N GLN A 204 36.94 32.40 -36.07
CA GLN A 204 38.19 31.64 -36.01
C GLN A 204 39.43 32.49 -36.30
N SER A 205 39.35 33.42 -37.25
CA SER A 205 40.45 34.32 -37.64
C SER A 205 40.19 35.76 -37.17
N THR A 206 41.29 36.46 -36.86
CA THR A 206 41.33 37.91 -36.61
C THR A 206 41.61 38.71 -37.88
N GLN A 207 41.83 38.05 -39.01
CA GLN A 207 42.06 38.66 -40.32
C GLN A 207 40.95 38.25 -41.28
N LEU A 208 40.25 39.25 -41.80
CA LEU A 208 39.14 39.08 -42.73
C LEU A 208 39.59 39.32 -44.18
N PRO A 209 39.11 38.54 -45.16
CA PRO A 209 39.45 38.74 -46.56
C PRO A 209 38.95 40.09 -47.06
N LEU A 210 39.79 40.85 -47.77
CA LEU A 210 39.40 42.12 -48.39
C LEU A 210 38.50 41.90 -49.60
N VAL A 211 37.41 42.68 -49.65
CA VAL A 211 36.55 42.84 -50.83
C VAL A 211 36.79 44.24 -51.37
N SER A 212 36.94 44.40 -52.69
CA SER A 212 37.21 45.72 -53.25
C SER A 212 35.95 46.61 -53.20
N PRO A 213 36.08 47.91 -52.86
CA PRO A 213 34.94 48.83 -52.88
C PRO A 213 34.27 48.94 -54.26
N GLY A 214 35.06 48.81 -55.33
CA GLY A 214 34.56 48.82 -56.71
C GLY A 214 33.67 47.62 -57.02
N ASP A 215 34.01 46.43 -56.53
CA ASP A 215 33.20 45.21 -56.73
C ASP A 215 31.89 45.27 -55.93
N LEU A 216 31.92 45.85 -54.71
CA LEU A 216 30.71 46.07 -53.91
C LEU A 216 29.73 47.03 -54.60
N MET A 217 30.22 48.15 -55.12
CA MET A 217 29.39 49.08 -55.91
C MET A 217 28.92 48.43 -57.21
N GLY A 218 29.81 47.70 -57.90
CA GLY A 218 29.50 46.93 -59.10
C GLY A 218 28.42 45.85 -58.87
N ALA A 219 28.34 45.28 -57.67
CA ALA A 219 27.28 44.38 -57.23
C ALA A 219 26.00 45.11 -56.75
N GLY A 220 26.06 46.42 -56.55
CA GLY A 220 24.90 47.27 -56.26
C GLY A 220 24.71 47.54 -54.77
N PHE A 221 25.78 47.53 -53.98
CA PHE A 221 25.74 47.89 -52.56
C PHE A 221 26.19 49.34 -52.35
N ARG A 222 25.59 50.02 -51.35
CA ARG A 222 26.06 51.34 -50.90
C ARG A 222 27.16 51.20 -49.86
N LEU A 223 28.30 51.84 -50.11
CA LEU A 223 29.47 51.77 -49.23
C LEU A 223 29.23 52.56 -47.92
N PRO A 224 29.99 52.25 -46.84
CA PRO A 224 29.81 52.91 -45.56
C PRO A 224 30.12 54.42 -45.55
N ASN A 225 30.88 54.90 -46.52
CA ASN A 225 31.18 56.31 -46.72
C ASN A 225 30.10 57.07 -47.53
N GLY A 226 29.04 56.39 -47.99
CA GLY A 226 27.96 56.97 -48.77
C GLY A 226 28.04 56.72 -50.28
N ASP A 227 29.20 56.27 -50.78
CA ASP A 227 29.41 56.03 -52.22
C ASP A 227 28.49 54.92 -52.74
N CYS A 228 27.81 55.18 -53.86
CA CYS A 228 26.90 54.24 -54.53
C CYS A 228 26.78 54.53 -56.03
N ASP A 229 26.11 53.62 -56.75
CA ASP A 229 25.74 53.82 -58.15
C ASP A 229 24.51 54.75 -58.25
N LEU A 230 24.73 56.00 -58.66
CA LEU A 230 23.68 57.02 -58.84
C LEU A 230 22.68 56.69 -59.96
N GLY A 231 22.97 55.67 -60.80
CA GLY A 231 21.99 55.15 -61.75
C GLY A 231 20.88 54.31 -61.09
N ILE A 232 21.10 53.89 -59.84
CA ILE A 232 20.21 52.99 -59.09
C ILE A 232 19.71 53.65 -57.81
N TYR A 233 20.61 54.32 -57.10
CA TYR A 233 20.35 54.93 -55.80
C TYR A 233 20.02 56.43 -55.94
N PRO A 234 19.19 56.98 -55.05
CA PRO A 234 18.98 58.42 -54.96
C PRO A 234 20.22 59.12 -54.39
N ASP A 235 20.30 60.44 -54.59
CA ASP A 235 21.41 61.27 -54.11
C ASP A 235 21.66 61.11 -52.60
N GLU A 236 22.92 61.29 -52.17
CA GLU A 236 23.34 61.14 -50.78
C GLU A 236 22.48 61.97 -49.79
N GLY A 237 22.01 63.15 -50.22
CA GLY A 237 21.12 64.00 -49.44
C GLY A 237 19.80 63.35 -49.05
N ALA A 238 19.30 62.38 -49.83
CA ALA A 238 18.08 61.62 -49.50
C ALA A 238 18.27 60.72 -48.27
N TYR A 239 19.49 60.24 -48.01
CA TYR A 239 19.80 59.39 -46.87
C TYR A 239 20.12 60.15 -45.58
N ALA A 240 20.18 61.50 -45.61
CA ALA A 240 20.46 62.32 -44.43
C ALA A 240 19.42 62.16 -43.30
N VAL A 241 18.19 61.74 -43.64
CA VAL A 241 17.11 61.46 -42.67
C VAL A 241 17.18 60.05 -42.06
N ALA A 242 18.09 59.20 -42.53
CA ALA A 242 18.24 57.83 -42.05
C ALA A 242 19.13 57.79 -40.80
N SER A 243 18.59 57.31 -39.69
CA SER A 243 19.37 57.04 -38.48
C SER A 243 20.15 55.72 -38.61
N ILE A 244 21.41 55.71 -38.19
CA ILE A 244 22.17 54.47 -38.03
C ILE A 244 21.65 53.77 -36.77
N ALA A 245 21.38 52.47 -36.88
CA ALA A 245 20.90 51.68 -35.76
C ALA A 245 21.98 51.58 -34.65
N ASP A 246 21.79 52.29 -33.53
CA ASP A 246 22.68 52.24 -32.36
C ASP A 246 22.28 51.13 -31.37
N HIS A 247 23.25 50.39 -30.86
CA HIS A 247 22.99 49.29 -29.93
C HIS A 247 22.72 49.81 -28.50
N ARG A 248 21.50 50.25 -28.22
CA ARG A 248 21.04 50.49 -26.83
C ARG A 248 20.27 49.27 -26.30
N PRO A 249 20.67 48.68 -25.16
CA PRO A 249 20.00 47.51 -24.57
C PRO A 249 18.47 47.63 -24.38
N GLY A 250 17.95 48.87 -24.31
CA GLY A 250 16.51 49.15 -24.20
C GLY A 250 15.71 48.97 -25.50
N GLU A 251 16.33 49.01 -26.68
CA GLU A 251 15.64 48.95 -27.99
C GLU A 251 15.29 47.52 -28.41
N THR A 252 16.11 46.56 -28.02
CA THR A 252 15.85 45.13 -28.23
C THR A 252 14.63 44.63 -27.46
N LEU A 253 14.33 45.20 -26.29
CA LEU A 253 13.11 44.93 -25.54
C LEU A 253 11.87 45.46 -26.29
N LYS A 254 11.97 46.65 -26.90
CA LYS A 254 10.89 47.28 -27.68
C LYS A 254 10.48 46.43 -28.89
N THR A 255 11.45 45.80 -29.55
CA THR A 255 11.21 44.91 -30.71
C THR A 255 10.31 43.72 -30.36
N VAL A 256 10.46 43.14 -29.16
CA VAL A 256 9.59 42.05 -28.67
C VAL A 256 8.15 42.55 -28.45
N PHE A 257 7.97 43.75 -27.89
CA PHE A 257 6.65 44.37 -27.74
C PHE A 257 6.01 44.69 -29.10
N TYR A 258 6.82 45.11 -30.08
CA TYR A 258 6.36 45.41 -31.43
C TYR A 258 5.79 44.18 -32.14
N ILE A 259 6.40 43.01 -31.99
CA ILE A 259 5.88 41.75 -32.55
C ILE A 259 4.52 41.39 -31.93
N ALA A 260 4.40 41.52 -30.60
CA ALA A 260 3.17 41.21 -29.89
C ALA A 260 2.02 42.12 -30.30
N ASP A 261 2.30 43.42 -30.39
CA ASP A 261 1.33 44.43 -30.80
C ASP A 261 0.97 44.33 -32.29
N PHE A 262 1.92 44.01 -33.16
CA PHE A 262 1.66 43.75 -34.58
C PHE A 262 0.72 42.56 -34.76
N ARG A 263 1.02 41.40 -34.15
CA ARG A 263 0.15 40.22 -34.22
C ARG A 263 -1.29 40.52 -33.79
N ARG A 264 -1.47 41.26 -32.71
CA ARG A 264 -2.82 41.52 -32.18
C ARG A 264 -3.53 42.66 -32.88
N LYS A 265 -2.89 43.82 -33.02
CA LYS A 265 -3.51 45.04 -33.53
C LYS A 265 -3.63 45.01 -35.05
N VAL A 266 -2.65 44.43 -35.77
CA VAL A 266 -2.64 44.33 -37.24
C VAL A 266 -3.26 43.01 -37.68
N LEU A 267 -2.63 41.88 -37.38
CA LEU A 267 -3.05 40.56 -37.90
C LEU A 267 -4.29 39.95 -37.23
N ARG A 268 -4.81 40.58 -36.16
CA ARG A 268 -5.95 40.06 -35.36
C ARG A 268 -5.71 38.67 -34.77
N GLU A 269 -4.45 38.29 -34.54
CA GLU A 269 -4.07 37.07 -33.84
C GLU A 269 -4.01 37.29 -32.32
N ARG A 270 -4.13 36.23 -31.50
CA ARG A 270 -4.05 36.33 -30.02
C ARG A 270 -5.03 37.34 -29.40
N LEU A 271 -6.25 37.43 -29.94
CA LEU A 271 -7.30 38.32 -29.42
C LEU A 271 -7.75 37.95 -28.00
N LEU A 272 -7.82 36.65 -27.69
CA LEU A 272 -8.34 36.11 -26.44
C LEU A 272 -7.26 35.57 -25.48
N THR A 273 -6.01 35.61 -25.91
CA THR A 273 -4.86 35.08 -25.16
C THR A 273 -3.87 36.20 -24.89
N PRO A 274 -3.21 36.24 -23.72
CA PRO A 274 -2.26 37.29 -23.37
C PRO A 274 -1.21 37.51 -24.46
N SER A 275 -1.00 38.76 -24.90
CA SER A 275 -0.02 39.07 -25.95
C SER A 275 1.20 39.82 -25.42
N ASN A 276 1.05 40.61 -24.36
CA ASN A 276 2.11 41.41 -23.76
C ASN A 276 2.49 40.89 -22.35
N GLY A 277 3.60 41.39 -21.81
CA GLY A 277 4.10 40.98 -20.48
C GLY A 277 3.12 41.28 -19.35
N LEU A 278 2.40 42.41 -19.41
CA LEU A 278 1.43 42.81 -18.38
C LEU A 278 0.21 41.89 -18.32
N GLU A 279 -0.38 41.55 -19.46
CA GLU A 279 -1.51 40.62 -19.53
C GLU A 279 -1.12 39.21 -19.10
N ASN A 280 0.10 38.78 -19.42
CA ASN A 280 0.64 37.51 -18.93
C ASN A 280 0.74 37.53 -17.40
N THR A 281 1.28 38.61 -16.82
CA THR A 281 1.35 38.79 -15.37
C THR A 281 -0.03 38.77 -14.72
N LEU A 282 -1.01 39.51 -15.26
CA LEU A 282 -2.40 39.49 -14.77
C LEU A 282 -3.03 38.10 -14.86
N SER A 283 -2.76 37.36 -15.94
CA SER A 283 -3.25 36.00 -16.12
C SER A 283 -2.64 35.04 -15.11
N TYR A 284 -1.34 35.16 -14.82
CA TYR A 284 -0.69 34.37 -13.76
C TYR A 284 -1.23 34.70 -12.37
N LEU A 285 -1.45 35.99 -12.06
CA LEU A 285 -2.08 36.43 -10.81
C LEU A 285 -3.49 35.86 -10.67
N GLY A 286 -4.31 35.95 -11.72
CA GLY A 286 -5.65 35.37 -11.79
C GLY A 286 -5.63 33.86 -11.54
N PHE A 287 -4.71 33.14 -12.19
CA PHE A 287 -4.60 31.70 -12.01
C PHE A 287 -4.09 31.32 -10.61
N MET A 288 -3.17 32.09 -10.03
CA MET A 288 -2.74 31.91 -8.64
C MET A 288 -3.91 32.06 -7.66
N MET A 289 -4.80 33.05 -7.86
CA MET A 289 -6.01 33.18 -7.05
C MET A 289 -6.92 31.96 -7.15
N VAL A 290 -7.12 31.43 -8.37
CA VAL A 290 -7.88 30.17 -8.57
C VAL A 290 -7.23 29.01 -7.82
N ILE A 291 -5.91 28.85 -7.90
CA ILE A 291 -5.19 27.77 -7.19
C ILE A 291 -5.33 27.92 -5.68
N VAL A 292 -5.22 29.14 -5.13
CA VAL A 292 -5.36 29.39 -3.69
C VAL A 292 -6.76 29.02 -3.22
N VAL A 293 -7.80 29.50 -3.90
CA VAL A 293 -9.20 29.15 -3.60
C VAL A 293 -9.43 27.65 -3.71
N TRP A 294 -8.94 27.02 -4.78
CA TRP A 294 -9.02 25.58 -4.99
C TRP A 294 -8.33 24.79 -3.87
N SER A 295 -7.14 25.24 -3.44
CA SER A 295 -6.39 24.62 -2.34
C SER A 295 -7.10 24.78 -0.99
N GLY A 296 -7.82 25.88 -0.77
CA GLY A 296 -8.68 26.07 0.40
C GLY A 296 -9.81 25.04 0.45
N PHE A 297 -10.44 24.75 -0.70
CA PHE A 297 -11.46 23.69 -0.78
C PHE A 297 -10.92 22.30 -0.44
N LEU A 298 -9.62 22.02 -0.62
CA LEU A 298 -9.03 20.73 -0.23
C LEU A 298 -9.12 20.47 1.28
N LEU A 299 -9.01 21.53 2.11
CA LEU A 299 -9.14 21.42 3.58
C LEU A 299 -10.50 20.86 3.98
N MET A 300 -11.55 21.21 3.24
CA MET A 300 -12.91 20.75 3.52
C MET A 300 -13.20 19.37 2.92
N ARG A 301 -12.56 19.03 1.78
CA ARG A 301 -12.85 17.80 1.04
C ARG A 301 -12.12 16.57 1.57
N ILE A 302 -10.95 16.73 2.18
CA ILE A 302 -10.06 15.62 2.56
C ILE A 302 -9.67 15.70 4.03
N SER A 303 -9.96 14.63 4.79
CA SER A 303 -9.57 14.53 6.20
C SER A 303 -8.20 13.87 6.43
N GLU A 304 -7.74 13.03 5.49
CA GLU A 304 -6.46 12.33 5.64
C GLU A 304 -5.26 13.26 5.37
N LYS A 305 -4.45 13.50 6.41
CA LYS A 305 -3.29 14.41 6.35
C LYS A 305 -2.26 14.04 5.27
N ALA A 306 -2.02 12.75 5.03
CA ALA A 306 -1.02 12.31 4.05
C ALA A 306 -1.42 12.66 2.60
N SER A 307 -2.69 12.43 2.25
CA SER A 307 -3.26 12.78 0.95
C SER A 307 -3.34 14.30 0.77
N GLN A 308 -3.70 15.01 1.84
CA GLN A 308 -3.77 16.46 1.88
C GLN A 308 -2.40 17.12 1.63
N GLN A 309 -1.32 16.66 2.28
CA GLN A 309 0.03 17.17 2.07
C GLN A 309 0.49 17.06 0.61
N LYS A 310 0.20 15.94 -0.05
CA LYS A 310 0.57 15.71 -1.46
C LYS A 310 -0.19 16.65 -2.41
N LEU A 311 -1.49 16.88 -2.16
CA LEU A 311 -2.30 17.80 -2.98
C LEU A 311 -1.94 19.27 -2.75
N PHE A 312 -1.57 19.65 -1.52
CA PHE A 312 -0.98 20.95 -1.25
C PHE A 312 0.38 21.13 -1.91
N ALA A 313 1.20 20.07 -1.99
CA ALA A 313 2.46 20.13 -2.73
C ALA A 313 2.22 20.39 -4.23
N ILE A 314 1.19 19.79 -4.83
CA ILE A 314 0.79 20.10 -6.23
C ILE A 314 0.39 21.57 -6.37
N SER A 315 -0.44 22.07 -5.45
CA SER A 315 -0.87 23.48 -5.44
C SER A 315 0.34 24.42 -5.31
N GLY A 316 1.24 24.13 -4.37
CA GLY A 316 2.47 24.89 -4.16
C GLY A 316 3.40 24.87 -5.38
N LEU A 317 3.48 23.75 -6.09
CA LEU A 317 4.28 23.60 -7.30
C LEU A 317 3.70 24.41 -8.48
N LEU A 318 2.38 24.45 -8.63
CA LEU A 318 1.69 25.29 -9.60
C LEU A 318 1.86 26.79 -9.28
N LEU A 319 1.72 27.17 -8.01
CA LEU A 319 1.97 28.54 -7.54
C LEU A 319 3.42 28.96 -7.78
N PHE A 320 4.38 28.08 -7.46
CA PHE A 320 5.79 28.29 -7.75
C PHE A 320 6.01 28.54 -9.24
N TRP A 321 5.40 27.75 -10.12
CA TRP A 321 5.53 27.96 -11.57
C TRP A 321 5.04 29.35 -12.00
N MET A 322 3.85 29.75 -11.56
CA MET A 322 3.30 31.07 -11.88
C MET A 322 4.14 32.21 -11.31
N LEU A 323 4.68 32.03 -10.10
CA LEU A 323 5.58 32.99 -9.46
C LEU A 323 6.87 33.17 -10.27
N VAL A 324 7.56 32.09 -10.63
CA VAL A 324 8.79 32.17 -11.44
C VAL A 324 8.50 32.78 -12.81
N ARG A 325 7.37 32.45 -13.45
CA ARG A 325 6.95 33.08 -14.72
C ARG A 325 6.77 34.59 -14.57
N THR A 326 6.14 35.01 -13.47
CA THR A 326 5.94 36.43 -13.16
C THR A 326 7.29 37.13 -12.92
N ILE A 327 8.17 36.53 -12.12
CA ILE A 327 9.51 37.08 -11.84
C ILE A 327 10.33 37.19 -13.14
N LYS A 328 10.33 36.16 -14.00
CA LYS A 328 11.04 36.21 -15.31
C LYS A 328 10.61 37.41 -16.15
N ILE A 329 9.31 37.71 -16.19
CA ILE A 329 8.80 38.89 -16.93
C ILE A 329 9.30 40.19 -16.30
N MET A 330 9.43 40.27 -14.98
CA MET A 330 9.88 41.49 -14.29
C MET A 330 11.40 41.69 -14.31
N THR A 331 12.19 40.62 -14.41
CA THR A 331 13.67 40.66 -14.37
C THR A 331 14.30 40.50 -15.75
N GLN A 332 13.59 40.88 -16.81
CA GLN A 332 14.12 40.87 -18.17
C GLN A 332 15.44 41.63 -18.21
N SER A 333 16.43 41.05 -18.89
CA SER A 333 17.79 41.55 -19.03
C SER A 333 18.78 41.29 -17.88
N SER A 334 18.40 40.43 -16.92
CA SER A 334 19.26 39.99 -15.82
C SER A 334 20.12 38.77 -16.18
N PRO A 335 21.34 38.61 -15.61
CA PRO A 335 22.13 37.37 -15.74
C PRO A 335 21.38 36.11 -15.24
N PHE A 336 20.32 36.29 -14.44
CA PHE A 336 19.51 35.19 -13.91
C PHE A 336 18.33 34.77 -14.83
N ASP A 337 18.10 35.44 -15.95
CA ASP A 337 16.94 35.19 -16.82
C ASP A 337 16.88 33.73 -17.32
N ARG A 338 18.03 33.19 -17.75
CA ARG A 338 18.18 31.79 -18.17
C ARG A 338 17.98 30.81 -17.01
N ALA A 339 18.45 31.14 -15.81
CA ALA A 339 18.24 30.33 -14.61
C ALA A 339 16.74 30.27 -14.24
N LEU A 340 16.02 31.40 -14.33
CA LEU A 340 14.57 31.44 -14.12
C LEU A 340 13.81 30.61 -15.16
N TRP A 341 14.27 30.58 -16.42
CA TRP A 341 13.71 29.72 -17.45
C TRP A 341 13.86 28.23 -17.11
N TYR A 342 15.01 27.81 -16.60
CA TYR A 342 15.25 26.41 -16.18
C TYR A 342 14.33 25.97 -15.04
N LEU A 343 13.99 26.88 -14.12
CA LEU A 343 13.08 26.57 -13.01
C LEU A 343 11.66 26.19 -13.48
N PHE A 344 11.26 26.52 -14.71
CA PHE A 344 9.96 26.11 -15.27
C PHE A 344 9.83 24.58 -15.40
N TYR A 345 10.95 23.87 -15.49
CA TYR A 345 10.96 22.41 -15.67
C TYR A 345 10.85 21.65 -14.33
N ILE A 346 11.04 22.32 -13.20
CA ILE A 346 10.81 21.72 -11.87
C ILE A 346 9.32 21.34 -11.73
N PRO A 347 8.35 22.25 -11.90
CA PRO A 347 6.94 21.88 -11.96
C PRO A 347 6.62 20.80 -12.98
N LEU A 348 7.17 20.90 -14.19
CA LEU A 348 6.89 19.98 -15.28
C LEU A 348 7.29 18.53 -14.95
N THR A 349 8.40 18.34 -14.22
CA THR A 349 8.91 17.01 -13.85
C THR A 349 8.27 16.46 -12.57
N PHE A 350 8.05 17.29 -11.54
CA PHE A 350 7.53 16.84 -10.25
C PHE A 350 6.00 16.70 -10.20
N LEU A 351 5.24 17.48 -10.99
CA LEU A 351 3.78 17.45 -10.94
C LEU A 351 3.20 16.07 -11.33
N PRO A 352 3.63 15.42 -12.43
CA PRO A 352 3.21 14.06 -12.78
C PRO A 352 3.56 13.03 -11.70
N VAL A 353 4.69 13.19 -11.00
CA VAL A 353 5.08 12.30 -9.90
C VAL A 353 4.12 12.42 -8.73
N LEU A 354 3.79 13.64 -8.32
CA LEU A 354 2.84 13.88 -7.24
C LEU A 354 1.44 13.35 -7.60
N LEU A 355 1.01 13.50 -8.86
CA LEU A 355 -0.23 12.90 -9.36
C LEU A 355 -0.19 11.37 -9.27
N LEU A 356 0.90 10.73 -9.72
CA LEU A 356 1.08 9.28 -9.60
C LEU A 356 0.99 8.82 -8.13
N TRP A 357 1.61 9.56 -7.21
CA TRP A 357 1.60 9.24 -5.78
C TRP A 357 0.21 9.31 -5.17
N VAL A 358 -0.62 10.28 -5.58
CA VAL A 358 -2.04 10.33 -5.19
C VAL A 358 -2.76 9.08 -5.68
N GLY A 359 -2.46 8.61 -6.91
CA GLY A 359 -3.03 7.37 -7.45
C GLY A 359 -2.61 6.11 -6.70
N GLN A 360 -1.35 6.06 -6.24
CA GLN A 360 -0.85 4.90 -5.47
C GLN A 360 -1.50 4.79 -4.09
N ILE A 361 -1.75 5.91 -3.40
CA ILE A 361 -2.51 5.92 -2.13
C ILE A 361 -3.89 5.35 -2.37
N LEU A 362 -4.59 5.86 -3.39
CA LEU A 362 -5.95 5.48 -3.70
C LEU A 362 -6.10 3.96 -3.86
N ILE A 363 -5.23 3.32 -4.64
CA ILE A 363 -5.37 1.89 -4.94
C ILE A 363 -4.72 1.03 -3.82
N ASN A 364 -4.39 1.63 -2.68
CA ASN A 364 -3.69 1.00 -1.56
C ASN A 364 -2.38 0.29 -1.97
N THR A 365 -1.74 0.76 -3.04
CA THR A 365 -0.46 0.21 -3.53
C THR A 365 0.75 0.93 -2.94
N ASP A 366 0.54 2.04 -2.21
CA ASP A 366 1.60 2.86 -1.61
C ASP A 366 2.46 2.09 -0.58
N SER A 367 1.87 1.11 0.12
CA SER A 367 2.57 0.24 1.08
C SER A 367 3.30 -0.94 0.41
N SER A 368 2.89 -1.32 -0.80
CA SER A 368 3.46 -2.47 -1.52
C SER A 368 4.94 -2.24 -1.85
N PRO A 369 5.79 -3.29 -1.86
CA PRO A 369 7.20 -3.15 -2.19
C PRO A 369 7.40 -2.60 -3.61
N MET A 370 6.56 -3.00 -4.56
CA MET A 370 6.59 -2.49 -5.94
C MET A 370 6.16 -1.01 -6.01
N GLY A 371 5.08 -0.64 -5.31
CA GLY A 371 4.61 0.74 -5.25
C GLY A 371 5.66 1.68 -4.65
N ARG A 372 6.30 1.28 -3.53
CA ARG A 372 7.41 2.05 -2.93
C ARG A 372 8.61 2.19 -3.86
N ARG A 373 8.98 1.15 -4.61
CA ARG A 373 10.05 1.23 -5.61
C ARG A 373 9.69 2.20 -6.74
N LEU A 374 8.50 2.09 -7.31
CA LEU A 374 8.02 2.99 -8.36
C LEU A 374 8.01 4.44 -7.87
N ARG A 375 7.51 4.68 -6.65
CA ARG A 375 7.45 6.00 -6.00
C ARG A 375 8.83 6.63 -5.84
N ASN A 376 9.79 5.86 -5.33
CA ASN A 376 11.15 6.34 -5.10
C ASN A 376 11.90 6.53 -6.43
N ALA A 377 11.72 5.62 -7.38
CA ALA A 377 12.32 5.71 -8.71
C ALA A 377 11.79 6.94 -9.48
N SER A 378 10.48 7.20 -9.44
CA SER A 378 9.88 8.33 -10.14
C SER A 378 10.36 9.69 -9.60
N MET A 379 10.54 9.80 -8.28
CA MET A 379 11.17 10.98 -7.68
C MET A 379 12.63 11.12 -8.06
N LEU A 380 13.39 10.03 -8.00
CA LEU A 380 14.81 10.05 -8.32
C LEU A 380 15.05 10.46 -9.77
N VAL A 381 14.28 9.91 -10.72
CA VAL A 381 14.30 10.32 -12.14
C VAL A 381 13.92 11.79 -12.30
N SER A 382 12.91 12.29 -11.58
CA SER A 382 12.49 13.69 -11.72
C SER A 382 13.51 14.68 -11.10
N CYS A 383 14.14 14.31 -9.99
CA CYS A 383 15.29 15.05 -9.44
C CYS A 383 16.46 15.07 -10.43
N LEU A 384 16.77 13.95 -11.07
CA LEU A 384 17.81 13.85 -12.08
C LEU A 384 17.54 14.74 -13.28
N LEU A 385 16.32 14.68 -13.81
CA LEU A 385 15.90 15.49 -14.95
C LEU A 385 15.91 16.97 -14.61
N SER A 386 15.39 17.36 -13.44
CA SER A 386 15.47 18.74 -12.96
C SER A 386 16.93 19.20 -12.83
N LEU A 387 17.81 18.37 -12.28
CA LEU A 387 19.23 18.70 -12.14
C LEU A 387 19.90 18.87 -13.50
N LEU A 388 19.64 17.99 -14.47
CA LEU A 388 20.13 18.11 -15.85
C LEU A 388 19.65 19.39 -16.53
N VAL A 389 18.40 19.82 -16.29
CA VAL A 389 17.92 21.10 -16.83
C VAL A 389 18.68 22.26 -16.18
N LEU A 390 18.86 22.25 -14.85
CA LEU A 390 19.54 23.31 -14.11
C LEU A 390 21.04 23.40 -14.45
N THR A 391 21.69 22.27 -14.78
CA THR A 391 23.10 22.22 -15.17
C THR A 391 23.29 22.25 -16.69
N ASN A 392 22.25 22.60 -17.45
CA ASN A 392 22.30 22.57 -18.91
C ASN A 392 23.42 23.44 -19.49
N ASP A 393 23.83 24.52 -18.82
CA ASP A 393 24.94 25.36 -19.28
C ASP A 393 26.29 24.62 -19.34
N VAL A 394 26.44 23.52 -18.58
CA VAL A 394 27.66 22.70 -18.54
C VAL A 394 27.73 21.71 -19.70
N HIS A 395 26.60 21.10 -20.07
CA HIS A 395 26.56 19.96 -20.99
C HIS A 395 25.73 20.17 -22.25
N GLN A 396 24.83 21.16 -22.24
CA GLN A 396 23.95 21.55 -23.34
C GLN A 396 23.20 20.38 -23.99
N ARG A 397 22.57 19.50 -23.18
CA ARG A 397 21.86 18.29 -23.69
C ARG A 397 20.34 18.41 -23.60
N VAL A 398 19.86 19.38 -22.82
CA VAL A 398 18.44 19.75 -22.77
C VAL A 398 18.18 20.85 -23.80
N PHE A 399 19.01 21.89 -23.80
CA PHE A 399 19.02 22.94 -24.81
C PHE A 399 20.43 23.09 -25.35
N TYR A 400 20.53 23.10 -26.68
CA TYR A 400 21.76 23.50 -27.36
C TYR A 400 21.72 25.02 -27.53
N PHE A 401 22.72 25.70 -27.00
CA PHE A 401 22.91 27.13 -27.19
C PHE A 401 24.01 27.34 -28.20
N TYR A 402 23.77 28.15 -29.22
CA TYR A 402 24.80 28.41 -30.22
C TYR A 402 25.90 29.32 -29.66
N ARG A 403 27.11 29.24 -30.23
CA ARG A 403 28.24 30.11 -29.86
C ARG A 403 27.78 31.57 -29.89
N GLY A 404 27.97 32.28 -28.77
CA GLY A 404 27.75 33.73 -28.63
C GLY A 404 26.35 34.13 -28.18
N THR A 405 25.52 33.16 -27.79
CA THR A 405 24.24 33.42 -27.09
C THR A 405 24.39 33.61 -25.58
N SER A 406 25.57 34.02 -25.10
CA SER A 406 25.77 34.46 -23.71
C SER A 406 25.23 35.89 -23.55
N GLY A 407 23.97 36.01 -23.16
CA GLY A 407 23.28 37.29 -22.96
C GLY A 407 21.78 37.17 -23.20
N ASN A 408 21.06 38.30 -23.22
CA ASN A 408 19.58 38.38 -23.24
C ASN A 408 18.91 37.91 -24.55
N MET A 409 19.66 37.29 -25.46
CA MET A 409 19.21 36.88 -26.80
C MET A 409 19.16 35.35 -27.01
N TYR A 410 19.39 34.57 -25.95
CA TYR A 410 19.33 33.10 -26.03
C TYR A 410 17.94 32.57 -26.42
N ASP A 411 16.86 33.28 -26.09
CA ASP A 411 15.48 32.89 -26.40
C ASP A 411 15.18 32.86 -27.91
N LEU A 412 16.01 33.52 -28.74
CA LEU A 412 15.86 33.60 -30.20
C LEU A 412 16.59 32.49 -30.96
N TYR A 413 17.67 31.94 -30.38
CA TYR A 413 18.59 31.04 -31.08
C TYR A 413 18.98 29.87 -30.16
N TYR A 414 18.06 28.92 -29.97
CA TYR A 414 18.35 27.65 -29.30
C TYR A 414 17.63 26.49 -29.99
N SER A 415 18.16 25.27 -29.83
CA SER A 415 17.47 24.04 -30.23
C SER A 415 17.26 23.08 -29.08
N TYR A 416 16.26 22.22 -29.23
CA TYR A 416 15.89 21.22 -28.24
C TYR A 416 16.79 19.99 -28.35
N GLY A 417 17.41 19.61 -27.23
CA GLY A 417 18.17 18.38 -27.11
C GLY A 417 17.32 17.17 -26.78
N TRP A 418 17.91 15.97 -26.79
CA TRP A 418 17.17 14.73 -26.55
C TRP A 418 16.59 14.65 -25.12
N VAL A 419 17.27 15.24 -24.12
CA VAL A 419 16.79 15.26 -22.72
C VAL A 419 15.48 16.04 -22.61
N TYR A 420 15.31 17.10 -23.40
CA TYR A 420 14.05 17.86 -23.45
C TYR A 420 12.88 16.96 -23.83
N TYR A 421 12.98 16.22 -24.94
CA TYR A 421 11.92 15.30 -25.36
C TYR A 421 11.67 14.18 -24.34
N PHE A 422 12.73 13.70 -23.68
CA PHE A 422 12.61 12.69 -22.63
C PHE A 422 11.82 13.19 -21.42
N ILE A 423 11.91 14.47 -21.03
CA ILE A 423 11.10 15.05 -19.95
C ILE A 423 9.60 14.94 -20.27
N PHE A 424 9.19 15.30 -21.49
CA PHE A 424 7.79 15.20 -21.92
C PHE A 424 7.32 13.76 -21.98
N PHE A 425 8.13 12.86 -22.56
CA PHE A 425 7.83 11.44 -22.58
C PHE A 425 7.65 10.88 -21.17
N TRP A 426 8.55 11.21 -20.25
CA TRP A 426 8.50 10.76 -18.86
C TRP A 426 7.26 11.27 -18.13
N SER A 427 6.94 12.56 -18.29
CA SER A 427 5.71 13.17 -17.74
C SER A 427 4.46 12.44 -18.24
N PHE A 428 4.37 12.24 -19.57
CA PHE A 428 3.26 11.52 -20.19
C PHE A 428 3.16 10.07 -19.71
N PHE A 429 4.28 9.37 -19.61
CA PHE A 429 4.35 8.00 -19.12
C PHE A 429 3.82 7.89 -17.68
N LEU A 430 4.18 8.81 -16.78
CA LEU A 430 3.69 8.79 -15.39
C LEU A 430 2.17 8.99 -15.30
N ILE A 431 1.62 9.90 -16.10
CA ILE A 431 0.16 10.12 -16.16
C ILE A 431 -0.53 8.89 -16.75
N PHE A 432 0.03 8.29 -17.81
CA PHE A 432 -0.48 7.05 -18.38
C PHE A 432 -0.48 5.91 -17.35
N VAL A 433 0.60 5.75 -16.58
CA VAL A 433 0.68 4.76 -15.50
C VAL A 433 -0.38 5.02 -14.44
N PHE A 434 -0.64 6.26 -14.05
CA PHE A 434 -1.75 6.58 -13.14
C PHE A 434 -3.10 6.13 -13.72
N VAL A 435 -3.39 6.47 -14.98
CA VAL A 435 -4.69 6.12 -15.61
C VAL A 435 -4.83 4.60 -15.71
N PHE A 436 -3.75 3.90 -16.07
CA PHE A 436 -3.71 2.44 -16.09
C PHE A 436 -3.94 1.82 -14.70
N LEU A 437 -3.31 2.39 -13.66
CA LEU A 437 -3.53 1.95 -12.28
C LEU A 437 -5.01 2.16 -11.87
N ALA A 438 -5.62 3.30 -12.22
CA ALA A 438 -7.04 3.57 -11.96
C ALA A 438 -7.96 2.56 -12.67
N MET A 439 -7.58 2.04 -13.84
CA MET A 439 -8.31 0.97 -14.54
C MET A 439 -8.19 -0.40 -13.87
N LYS A 440 -7.13 -0.64 -13.09
CA LYS A 440 -6.88 -1.95 -12.44
C LYS A 440 -7.75 -2.18 -11.20
N GLU A 441 -8.35 -1.13 -10.66
CA GLU A 441 -9.20 -1.19 -9.47
C GLU A 441 -10.37 -2.19 -9.65
N LYS A 442 -10.64 -3.05 -8.66
CA LYS A 442 -11.68 -4.10 -8.73
C LYS A 442 -13.05 -3.55 -8.34
N THR A 443 -13.58 -2.61 -9.10
CA THR A 443 -14.97 -2.10 -8.92
C THR A 443 -15.82 -2.43 -10.13
N GLU A 444 -17.12 -2.68 -9.97
CA GLU A 444 -18.05 -3.03 -11.06
C GLU A 444 -18.16 -1.96 -12.17
N SER A 445 -17.70 -0.74 -11.91
CA SER A 445 -17.86 0.41 -12.81
C SER A 445 -16.54 1.05 -13.27
N LYS A 446 -15.52 0.23 -13.59
CA LYS A 446 -14.17 0.70 -13.98
C LYS A 446 -14.19 1.68 -15.16
N TRP A 447 -14.98 1.39 -16.19
CA TRP A 447 -15.07 2.22 -17.39
C TRP A 447 -15.69 3.60 -17.13
N LYS A 448 -16.74 3.71 -16.29
CA LYS A 448 -17.31 5.03 -15.97
C LYS A 448 -16.32 5.94 -15.23
N ARG A 449 -15.37 5.38 -14.47
CA ARG A 449 -14.34 6.14 -13.76
C ARG A 449 -13.15 6.50 -14.65
N ALA A 450 -12.75 5.60 -15.56
CA ALA A 450 -11.58 5.77 -16.42
C ALA A 450 -11.84 6.61 -17.69
N VAL A 451 -13.05 6.56 -18.27
CA VAL A 451 -13.38 7.27 -19.52
C VAL A 451 -13.11 8.78 -19.43
N PRO A 452 -13.52 9.51 -18.38
CA PRO A 452 -13.22 10.94 -18.27
C PRO A 452 -11.72 11.24 -18.20
N LEU A 453 -10.93 10.37 -17.55
CA LEU A 453 -9.47 10.50 -17.47
C LEU A 453 -8.80 10.20 -18.80
N LEU A 454 -9.28 9.20 -19.54
CA LEU A 454 -8.82 8.89 -20.90
C LEU A 454 -9.13 10.03 -21.87
N LEU A 455 -10.35 10.59 -21.81
CA LEU A 455 -10.74 11.76 -22.60
C LEU A 455 -9.81 12.95 -22.29
N LEU A 456 -9.57 13.22 -21.01
CA LEU A 456 -8.64 14.28 -20.62
C LEU A 456 -7.21 14.02 -21.12
N LEU A 457 -6.71 12.78 -20.99
CA LEU A 457 -5.40 12.39 -21.50
C LEU A 457 -5.28 12.59 -23.02
N THR A 458 -6.31 12.19 -23.78
CA THR A 458 -6.34 12.41 -25.23
C THR A 458 -6.37 13.90 -25.57
N ALA A 459 -7.18 14.70 -24.88
CA ALA A 459 -7.25 16.15 -25.08
C ALA A 459 -5.91 16.83 -24.77
N SER A 460 -5.26 16.45 -23.66
CA SER A 460 -3.92 16.93 -23.32
C SER A 460 -2.88 16.52 -24.38
N THR A 461 -2.93 15.29 -24.89
CA THR A 461 -2.01 14.81 -25.94
C THR A 461 -2.19 15.60 -27.24
N VAL A 462 -3.43 15.82 -27.66
CA VAL A 462 -3.76 16.61 -28.85
C VAL A 462 -3.29 18.07 -28.68
N TYR A 463 -3.51 18.66 -27.50
CA TYR A 463 -3.04 20.00 -27.19
C TYR A 463 -1.51 20.11 -27.22
N PHE A 464 -0.80 19.23 -26.51
CA PHE A 464 0.67 19.27 -26.47
C PHE A 464 1.30 18.97 -27.83
N GLY A 465 0.78 17.96 -28.55
CA GLY A 465 1.22 17.65 -29.90
C GLY A 465 1.00 18.81 -30.86
N GLY A 466 -0.17 19.45 -30.84
CA GLY A 466 -0.45 20.61 -31.68
C GLY A 466 0.34 21.86 -31.29
N TYR A 467 0.66 22.05 -29.99
CA TYR A 467 1.56 23.10 -29.53
C TYR A 467 2.99 22.90 -30.10
N SER A 468 3.50 21.66 -30.07
CA SER A 468 4.81 21.30 -30.64
C SER A 468 4.85 21.42 -32.17
N LEU A 469 3.79 21.00 -32.87
CA LEU A 469 3.66 21.11 -34.34
C LEU A 469 3.44 22.55 -34.82
N GLY A 470 3.25 23.51 -33.91
CA GLY A 470 3.10 24.92 -34.26
C GLY A 470 1.72 25.30 -34.76
N ILE A 471 0.68 24.51 -34.46
CA ILE A 471 -0.71 24.84 -34.81
C ILE A 471 -1.09 26.17 -34.15
N SER A 472 -1.47 27.15 -34.98
CA SER A 472 -1.65 28.55 -34.58
C SER A 472 -2.54 28.71 -33.34
N LEU A 473 -3.72 28.06 -33.31
CA LEU A 473 -4.65 28.16 -32.17
C LEU A 473 -4.03 27.72 -30.83
N MET A 474 -3.25 26.63 -30.84
CA MET A 474 -2.67 26.06 -29.62
C MET A 474 -1.43 26.83 -29.19
N ARG A 475 -0.57 27.24 -30.14
CA ARG A 475 0.66 28.00 -29.85
C ARG A 475 0.40 29.45 -29.45
N GLN A 476 -0.82 29.94 -29.66
CA GLN A 476 -1.28 31.22 -29.14
C GLN A 476 -1.62 31.19 -27.64
N SER A 477 -1.95 30.02 -27.09
CA SER A 477 -2.28 29.87 -25.67
C SER A 477 -1.04 29.84 -24.77
N GLU A 478 -1.21 30.27 -23.51
CA GLU A 478 -0.15 30.22 -22.50
C GLU A 478 0.00 28.80 -21.94
N PHE A 479 1.13 28.16 -22.29
CA PHE A 479 1.40 26.75 -22.00
C PHE A 479 1.30 26.42 -20.51
N SER A 480 1.88 27.25 -19.63
CA SER A 480 1.93 26.98 -18.19
C SER A 480 0.53 27.01 -17.56
N ILE A 481 -0.34 27.90 -18.02
CA ILE A 481 -1.74 28.00 -17.55
C ILE A 481 -2.54 26.81 -18.08
N ALA A 482 -2.42 26.48 -19.36
CA ALA A 482 -3.10 25.33 -19.95
C ALA A 482 -2.72 24.02 -19.24
N TYR A 483 -1.43 23.81 -18.97
CA TYR A 483 -0.93 22.67 -18.20
C TYR A 483 -1.53 22.63 -16.79
N GLY A 484 -1.55 23.78 -16.09
CA GLY A 484 -2.18 23.90 -14.78
C GLY A 484 -3.68 23.58 -14.80
N ILE A 485 -4.41 24.04 -15.81
CA ILE A 485 -5.84 23.72 -16.00
C ILE A 485 -6.03 22.22 -16.20
N PHE A 486 -5.23 21.56 -17.05
CA PHE A 486 -5.30 20.11 -17.23
C PHE A 486 -5.00 19.37 -15.92
N ALA A 487 -4.02 19.81 -15.15
CA ALA A 487 -3.70 19.21 -13.84
C ALA A 487 -4.85 19.36 -12.82
N LEU A 488 -5.45 20.55 -12.72
CA LEU A 488 -6.60 20.79 -11.85
C LEU A 488 -7.84 20.02 -12.31
N ALA A 489 -8.12 20.00 -13.61
CA ALA A 489 -9.21 19.23 -14.20
C ALA A 489 -9.05 17.73 -13.93
N PHE A 490 -7.83 17.21 -14.05
CA PHE A 490 -7.49 15.83 -13.72
C PHE A 490 -7.84 15.50 -12.26
N LEU A 491 -7.44 16.36 -11.32
CA LEU A 491 -7.75 16.20 -9.90
C LEU A 491 -9.26 16.31 -9.63
N GLU A 492 -9.96 17.24 -10.27
CA GLU A 492 -11.41 17.39 -10.12
C GLU A 492 -12.20 16.21 -10.68
N ILE A 493 -11.77 15.63 -11.80
CA ILE A 493 -12.32 14.39 -12.31
C ILE A 493 -12.11 13.27 -11.29
N CYS A 494 -10.93 13.19 -10.67
CA CYS A 494 -10.67 12.22 -9.61
C CYS A 494 -11.58 12.40 -8.39
N PHE A 495 -11.85 13.64 -7.95
CA PHE A 495 -12.80 13.91 -6.87
C PHE A 495 -14.24 13.55 -7.23
N ARG A 496 -14.71 13.94 -8.42
CA ARG A 496 -16.09 13.69 -8.88
C ARG A 496 -16.37 12.20 -9.05
N ASN A 497 -15.39 11.45 -9.57
CA ASN A 497 -15.50 10.01 -9.77
C ASN A 497 -15.29 9.21 -8.46
N ARG A 498 -15.10 9.90 -7.32
CA ARG A 498 -14.78 9.31 -6.01
C ARG A 498 -13.55 8.40 -6.04
N LEU A 499 -12.63 8.69 -6.96
CA LEU A 499 -11.28 8.13 -6.93
C LEU A 499 -10.56 8.74 -5.74
N ILE A 500 -10.60 10.06 -5.53
CA ILE A 500 -10.12 10.61 -4.25
C ILE A 500 -11.33 10.68 -3.30
N PRO A 501 -11.26 10.08 -2.09
CA PRO A 501 -12.33 10.17 -1.11
C PRO A 501 -12.66 11.64 -0.83
N ASN A 502 -13.94 11.99 -0.94
CA ASN A 502 -14.43 13.34 -0.71
C ASN A 502 -15.44 13.33 0.44
N ASN A 503 -15.17 14.10 1.49
CA ASN A 503 -15.96 14.16 2.70
C ASN A 503 -17.20 15.07 2.62
N THR A 504 -17.53 15.61 1.45
CA THR A 504 -18.71 16.49 1.25
C THR A 504 -20.04 15.91 1.73
N GLN A 505 -20.20 14.58 1.78
CA GLN A 505 -21.42 13.92 2.28
C GLN A 505 -21.25 13.30 3.68
N LEU A 506 -20.07 13.43 4.31
CA LEU A 506 -19.79 12.82 5.60
C LEU A 506 -20.76 13.32 6.68
N GLY A 507 -21.11 14.61 6.68
CA GLY A 507 -22.12 15.15 7.60
C GLY A 507 -23.48 14.48 7.43
N LYS A 508 -23.94 14.23 6.19
CA LYS A 508 -25.22 13.53 5.94
C LYS A 508 -25.19 12.07 6.39
N LEU A 509 -24.05 11.40 6.21
CA LEU A 509 -23.85 10.03 6.69
C LEU A 509 -23.80 9.97 8.22
N LEU A 510 -23.08 10.91 8.85
CA LEU A 510 -22.99 11.02 10.29
C LEU A 510 -24.35 11.32 10.91
N HIS A 511 -25.15 12.18 10.28
CA HIS A 511 -26.49 12.55 10.79
C HIS A 511 -27.39 11.32 10.87
N LYS A 512 -27.32 10.44 9.87
CA LYS A 512 -28.09 9.18 9.81
C LYS A 512 -27.40 8.01 10.49
N ALA A 513 -26.26 8.22 11.12
CA ALA A 513 -25.55 7.14 11.80
C ALA A 513 -26.39 6.65 13.00
N PRO A 514 -26.50 5.32 13.22
CA PRO A 514 -27.24 4.75 14.34
C PRO A 514 -26.42 4.83 15.64
N VAL A 515 -25.86 5.99 15.93
CA VAL A 515 -25.00 6.28 17.08
C VAL A 515 -25.55 7.50 17.76
N ASN A 516 -25.70 7.48 19.09
CA ASN A 516 -26.06 8.68 19.85
C ASN A 516 -24.81 9.53 20.04
N LEU A 517 -24.61 10.50 19.15
CA LEU A 517 -23.44 11.39 19.13
C LEU A 517 -23.89 12.85 19.14
N HIS A 518 -23.23 13.64 19.98
CA HIS A 518 -23.32 15.10 19.99
C HIS A 518 -21.95 15.72 19.77
N ILE A 519 -21.90 16.83 19.05
CA ILE A 519 -20.73 17.69 18.98
C ILE A 519 -21.06 18.97 19.74
N LEU A 520 -20.28 19.23 20.77
CA LEU A 520 -20.37 20.40 21.62
C LEU A 520 -19.29 21.40 21.21
N SER A 521 -19.61 22.68 21.20
CA SER A 521 -18.64 23.77 21.08
C SER A 521 -17.70 23.84 22.29
N ASP A 522 -16.66 24.67 22.20
CA ASP A 522 -15.83 25.03 23.37
C ASP A 522 -16.63 25.66 24.52
N THR A 523 -17.77 26.28 24.21
CA THR A 523 -18.70 26.85 25.19
C THR A 523 -19.72 25.84 25.73
N MET A 524 -19.58 24.54 25.39
CA MET A 524 -20.47 23.45 25.75
C MET A 524 -21.91 23.59 25.21
N GLN A 525 -22.06 24.25 24.07
CA GLN A 525 -23.32 24.31 23.33
C GLN A 525 -23.37 23.20 22.29
N VAL A 526 -24.52 22.54 22.12
CA VAL A 526 -24.68 21.52 21.07
C VAL A 526 -24.69 22.21 19.71
N GLU A 527 -23.67 21.94 18.89
CA GLU A 527 -23.60 22.44 17.49
C GLU A 527 -24.09 21.40 16.49
N TYR A 528 -24.03 20.12 16.86
CA TYR A 528 -24.45 19.03 15.99
C TYR A 528 -24.96 17.83 16.79
N GLU A 529 -25.99 17.17 16.26
CA GLU A 529 -26.58 15.95 16.81
C GLU A 529 -26.92 14.95 15.70
N THR A 530 -26.81 13.67 16.01
CA THR A 530 -27.29 12.58 15.14
C THR A 530 -28.79 12.37 15.26
N GLU A 531 -29.44 11.77 14.26
CA GLU A 531 -30.90 11.49 14.28
C GLU A 531 -31.31 10.57 15.44
N CYS A 532 -30.41 9.68 15.86
CA CYS A 532 -30.60 8.79 17.02
C CYS A 532 -30.12 9.41 18.35
N ALA A 533 -29.72 10.68 18.35
CA ALA A 533 -29.29 11.38 19.55
C ALA A 533 -30.45 11.53 20.52
N ARG A 534 -30.18 11.30 21.81
CA ARG A 534 -31.12 11.58 22.90
C ARG A 534 -30.67 12.82 23.64
N GLN A 535 -31.61 13.57 24.22
CA GLN A 535 -31.29 14.76 25.01
C GLN A 535 -30.20 14.47 26.05
N LEU A 536 -29.17 15.31 26.05
CA LEU A 536 -28.09 15.25 27.03
C LEU A 536 -28.58 15.77 28.38
N PRO A 537 -28.22 15.12 29.51
CA PRO A 537 -28.50 15.65 30.83
C PRO A 537 -27.79 16.99 31.07
N GLU A 538 -28.47 17.96 31.70
CA GLU A 538 -27.88 19.27 32.03
C GLU A 538 -26.63 19.14 32.94
N THR A 539 -26.61 18.11 33.80
CA THR A 539 -25.49 17.78 34.69
C THR A 539 -24.21 17.38 33.95
N LEU A 540 -24.29 16.97 32.68
CA LEU A 540 -23.13 16.59 31.87
C LEU A 540 -22.21 17.79 31.61
N ALA A 541 -22.78 18.95 31.26
CA ALA A 541 -22.01 20.15 30.95
C ALA A 541 -21.24 20.66 32.17
N GLU A 542 -21.82 20.55 33.36
CA GLU A 542 -21.18 20.89 34.63
C GLU A 542 -20.06 19.91 34.99
N HIS A 543 -20.30 18.60 34.82
CA HIS A 543 -19.31 17.56 35.09
C HIS A 543 -18.10 17.67 34.16
N LEU A 544 -18.34 17.94 32.88
CA LEU A 544 -17.29 18.23 31.91
C LEU A 544 -16.48 19.46 32.31
N LYS A 545 -17.14 20.56 32.73
CA LYS A 545 -16.45 21.77 33.22
C LYS A 545 -15.53 21.51 34.41
N GLN A 546 -15.91 20.62 35.33
CA GLN A 546 -15.09 20.27 36.48
C GLN A 546 -13.91 19.35 36.13
N GLN A 547 -14.11 18.38 35.23
CA GLN A 547 -13.07 17.40 34.85
C GLN A 547 -12.08 17.93 33.80
N MET A 548 -12.41 19.02 33.11
CA MET A 548 -11.56 19.70 32.12
C MET A 548 -10.28 20.35 32.66
N ALA A 549 -10.10 20.43 33.98
CA ALA A 549 -8.86 20.95 34.60
C ALA A 549 -7.65 20.00 34.47
N LYS A 550 -7.83 18.78 33.92
CA LYS A 550 -6.74 17.84 33.63
C LYS A 550 -6.70 17.53 32.12
N GLU A 551 -5.54 17.76 31.52
CA GLU A 551 -5.33 17.84 30.07
C GLU A 551 -5.68 16.58 29.25
N ASN A 552 -6.17 16.81 28.02
CA ASN A 552 -6.03 15.98 26.80
C ASN A 552 -6.28 14.46 26.88
N LEU A 553 -7.42 14.00 27.40
CA LEU A 553 -7.78 12.59 27.22
C LEU A 553 -9.24 12.36 26.83
N SER A 554 -9.40 11.46 25.88
CA SER A 554 -10.59 10.61 25.71
C SER A 554 -11.00 10.06 27.08
N MET A 555 -12.20 10.41 27.53
CA MET A 555 -12.68 10.02 28.85
C MET A 555 -14.05 9.36 28.72
N SER A 556 -14.16 8.15 29.27
CA SER A 556 -15.43 7.47 29.41
C SER A 556 -15.87 7.49 30.87
N PHE A 557 -17.06 8.02 31.16
CA PHE A 557 -17.58 8.10 32.53
C PHE A 557 -19.09 7.86 32.59
N ARG A 558 -19.58 7.62 33.80
CA ARG A 558 -21.01 7.48 34.12
C ARG A 558 -21.43 8.64 35.00
N LEU A 559 -22.60 9.21 34.72
CA LEU A 559 -23.17 10.28 35.53
C LEU A 559 -23.98 9.70 36.70
N PRO A 560 -23.87 10.27 37.91
CA PRO A 560 -24.76 9.95 39.03
C PRO A 560 -26.23 10.14 38.63
N GLY A 561 -27.08 9.14 38.88
CA GLY A 561 -28.50 9.15 38.47
C GLY A 561 -28.76 8.70 37.02
N CYS A 562 -27.72 8.47 36.22
CA CYS A 562 -27.79 7.95 34.85
C CYS A 562 -26.84 6.76 34.65
N GLU A 563 -26.80 5.82 35.59
CA GLU A 563 -25.84 4.70 35.58
C GLU A 563 -26.00 3.74 34.40
N ASN A 564 -27.18 3.72 33.78
CA ASN A 564 -27.47 2.92 32.59
C ASN A 564 -26.81 3.46 31.32
N TYR A 565 -26.19 4.64 31.37
CA TYR A 565 -25.55 5.26 30.20
C TYR A 565 -24.05 5.47 30.44
N LEU A 566 -23.25 5.12 29.45
CA LEU A 566 -21.82 5.43 29.39
C LEU A 566 -21.63 6.60 28.42
N TYR A 567 -20.96 7.66 28.88
CA TYR A 567 -20.62 8.82 28.07
C TYR A 567 -19.13 8.76 27.74
N ASP A 568 -18.81 8.63 26.46
CA ASP A 568 -17.44 8.71 25.95
C ASP A 568 -17.20 10.07 25.30
N VAL A 569 -16.23 10.81 25.81
CA VAL A 569 -16.00 12.21 25.43
C VAL A 569 -14.60 12.36 24.86
N ASN A 570 -14.54 12.84 23.62
CA ASN A 570 -13.32 13.02 22.86
C ASN A 570 -13.15 14.50 22.48
N ARG A 571 -11.97 15.06 22.72
CA ARG A 571 -11.63 16.44 22.29
C ARG A 571 -11.47 16.48 20.77
N ILE A 572 -12.10 17.44 20.11
CA ILE A 572 -11.94 17.72 18.69
C ILE A 572 -11.50 19.17 18.46
N GLN A 573 -11.05 19.51 17.25
CA GLN A 573 -10.75 20.91 16.91
C GLN A 573 -12.04 21.73 16.90
N GLY A 574 -12.14 22.68 17.85
CA GLY A 574 -13.31 23.55 18.02
C GLY A 574 -14.37 23.04 19.01
N GLY A 575 -14.12 21.94 19.73
CA GLY A 575 -15.15 21.41 20.64
C GLY A 575 -14.90 20.00 21.17
N TYR A 576 -16.00 19.29 21.47
CA TYR A 576 -16.00 17.94 22.03
C TYR A 576 -16.99 17.06 21.29
N ALA A 577 -16.62 15.81 21.03
CA ALA A 577 -17.53 14.77 20.56
C ALA A 577 -17.94 13.90 21.75
N VAL A 578 -19.24 13.85 22.05
CA VAL A 578 -19.83 13.05 23.13
C VAL A 578 -20.63 11.91 22.52
N VAL A 579 -20.19 10.68 22.76
CA VAL A 579 -20.91 9.46 22.36
C VAL A 579 -21.57 8.86 23.60
N THR A 580 -22.88 8.62 23.53
CA THR A 580 -23.64 7.99 24.62
C THR A 580 -23.99 6.56 24.24
N GLN A 581 -23.64 5.60 25.10
CA GLN A 581 -23.97 4.19 24.93
C GLN A 581 -24.92 3.74 26.04
N SER A 582 -26.03 3.08 25.69
CA SER A 582 -26.89 2.42 26.68
C SER A 582 -26.28 1.10 27.12
N LEU A 583 -26.24 0.89 28.42
CA LEU A 583 -25.82 -0.34 29.10
C LEU A 583 -27.04 -1.20 29.51
N ASP A 584 -28.26 -0.84 29.11
CA ASP A 584 -29.48 -1.54 29.54
C ASP A 584 -29.43 -3.04 29.19
N THR A 585 -28.95 -3.36 27.98
CA THR A 585 -28.78 -4.75 27.51
C THR A 585 -27.73 -5.50 28.34
N VAL A 586 -26.61 -4.86 28.66
CA VAL A 586 -25.53 -5.44 29.46
C VAL A 586 -26.00 -5.68 30.90
N ILE A 587 -26.73 -4.72 31.48
CA ILE A 587 -27.32 -4.84 32.81
C ILE A 587 -28.35 -5.97 32.84
N GLN A 588 -29.20 -6.08 31.82
CA GLN A 588 -30.18 -7.17 31.72
C GLN A 588 -29.50 -8.53 31.58
N MET A 589 -28.49 -8.67 30.70
CA MET A 589 -27.72 -9.91 30.55
C MET A 589 -27.05 -10.32 31.86
N ARG A 590 -26.46 -9.37 32.60
CA ARG A 590 -25.86 -9.65 33.91
C ARG A 590 -26.90 -10.18 34.90
N LYS A 591 -28.10 -9.59 34.95
CA LYS A 591 -29.21 -10.08 35.79
C LYS A 591 -29.63 -11.49 35.40
N THR A 592 -29.74 -11.78 34.10
CA THR A 592 -30.07 -13.13 33.59
C THR A 592 -28.99 -14.14 33.98
N LEU A 593 -27.71 -13.79 33.84
CA LEU A 593 -26.59 -14.65 34.25
C LEU A 593 -26.59 -14.93 35.75
N GLU A 594 -26.83 -13.92 36.58
CA GLU A 594 -26.95 -14.07 38.03
C GLU A 594 -28.12 -15.00 38.39
N GLN A 595 -29.25 -14.91 37.68
CA GLN A 595 -30.38 -15.81 37.86
C GLN A 595 -30.06 -17.24 37.43
N GLN A 596 -29.42 -17.44 36.27
CA GLN A 596 -29.03 -18.76 35.78
C GLN A 596 -28.01 -19.44 36.69
N ASN A 597 -27.02 -18.70 37.20
CA ASN A 597 -26.06 -19.23 38.16
C ASN A 597 -26.76 -19.73 39.43
N ARG A 598 -27.72 -18.97 39.97
CA ARG A 598 -28.51 -19.42 41.14
C ARG A 598 -29.30 -20.71 40.84
N THR A 599 -29.85 -20.84 39.63
CA THR A 599 -30.55 -22.08 39.22
C THR A 599 -29.60 -23.27 39.15
N ILE A 600 -28.42 -23.09 38.55
CA ILE A 600 -27.40 -24.15 38.44
C ILE A 600 -26.90 -24.56 39.82
N GLU A 601 -26.64 -23.62 40.72
CA GLU A 601 -26.27 -23.91 42.11
C GLU A 601 -27.33 -24.77 42.81
N GLY A 602 -28.62 -24.44 42.63
CA GLY A 602 -29.73 -25.24 43.15
C GLY A 602 -29.78 -26.65 42.56
N GLN A 603 -29.60 -26.78 41.24
CA GLN A 603 -29.57 -28.09 40.56
C GLN A 603 -28.38 -28.96 41.02
N ASN A 604 -27.20 -28.36 41.15
CA ASN A 604 -26.00 -29.07 41.63
C ASN A 604 -26.19 -29.60 43.06
N GLN A 605 -26.84 -28.82 43.94
CA GLN A 605 -27.16 -29.29 45.30
C GLN A 605 -28.09 -30.49 45.29
N VAL A 606 -29.13 -30.48 44.46
CA VAL A 606 -30.07 -31.60 44.30
C VAL A 606 -29.36 -32.82 43.72
N LEU A 607 -28.54 -32.64 42.69
CA LEU A 607 -27.78 -33.73 42.07
C LEU A 607 -26.81 -34.38 43.07
N THR A 608 -26.09 -33.57 43.84
CA THR A 608 -25.16 -34.07 44.88
C THR A 608 -25.91 -34.91 45.93
N ARG A 609 -27.08 -34.47 46.37
CA ARG A 609 -27.92 -35.25 47.31
C ARG A 609 -28.41 -36.55 46.68
N THR A 610 -28.83 -36.51 45.41
CA THR A 610 -29.32 -37.68 44.68
C THR A 610 -28.23 -38.74 44.55
N LEU A 611 -27.02 -38.33 44.14
CA LEU A 611 -25.87 -39.23 44.04
C LEU A 611 -25.50 -39.86 45.38
N ASN A 612 -25.54 -39.11 46.48
CA ASN A 612 -25.29 -39.65 47.81
C ASN A 612 -26.32 -40.72 48.20
N ILE A 613 -27.61 -40.45 47.98
CA ILE A 613 -28.69 -41.40 48.28
C ILE A 613 -28.57 -42.67 47.42
N GLU A 614 -28.30 -42.52 46.11
CA GLU A 614 -28.10 -43.66 45.22
C GLU A 614 -26.89 -44.51 45.64
N GLY A 615 -25.78 -43.86 46.03
CA GLY A 615 -24.60 -44.54 46.56
C GLY A 615 -24.90 -45.36 47.82
N GLU A 616 -25.65 -44.79 48.77
CA GLU A 616 -26.09 -45.53 49.97
C GLU A 616 -27.02 -46.68 49.63
N LEU A 617 -27.97 -46.49 48.71
CA LEU A 617 -28.90 -47.53 48.27
C LEU A 617 -28.17 -48.71 47.62
N VAL A 618 -27.20 -48.46 46.74
CA VAL A 618 -26.40 -49.51 46.12
C VAL A 618 -25.63 -50.29 47.19
N ARG A 619 -24.97 -49.59 48.13
CA ARG A 619 -24.23 -50.21 49.23
C ARG A 619 -25.13 -51.14 50.06
N LEU A 620 -26.32 -50.68 50.43
CA LEU A 620 -27.28 -51.47 51.21
C LEU A 620 -27.77 -52.71 50.45
N ARG A 621 -28.05 -52.57 49.14
CA ARG A 621 -28.44 -53.72 48.29
C ARG A 621 -27.32 -54.76 48.19
N THR A 622 -26.09 -54.34 47.97
CA THR A 622 -24.94 -55.26 47.90
C THR A 622 -24.74 -55.98 49.24
N GLN A 623 -24.85 -55.27 50.37
CA GLN A 623 -24.80 -55.90 51.69
C GLN A 623 -25.89 -56.96 51.86
N GLN A 624 -27.13 -56.64 51.50
CA GLN A 624 -28.25 -57.59 51.59
C GLN A 624 -28.02 -58.83 50.72
N GLN A 625 -27.58 -58.64 49.48
CA GLN A 625 -27.26 -59.76 48.57
C GLN A 625 -26.17 -60.68 49.14
N LEU A 626 -25.12 -60.11 49.73
CA LEU A 626 -24.06 -60.88 50.38
C LEU A 626 -24.58 -61.68 51.57
N TYR A 627 -25.43 -61.09 52.42
CA TYR A 627 -26.05 -61.81 53.53
C TYR A 627 -26.91 -62.98 53.06
N ASP A 628 -27.76 -62.77 52.05
CA ASP A 628 -28.63 -63.82 51.50
C ASP A 628 -27.81 -64.98 50.91
N GLN A 629 -26.70 -64.67 50.23
CA GLN A 629 -25.78 -65.66 49.69
C GLN A 629 -25.10 -66.48 50.78
N ILE A 630 -24.59 -65.81 51.83
CA ILE A 630 -23.97 -66.48 52.99
C ILE A 630 -24.97 -67.40 53.69
N GLU A 631 -26.19 -66.93 53.96
CA GLU A 631 -27.24 -67.72 54.62
C GLU A 631 -27.54 -68.99 53.81
N THR A 632 -27.61 -68.87 52.48
CA THR A 632 -27.87 -69.99 51.58
C THR A 632 -26.79 -71.07 51.69
N VAL A 633 -25.52 -70.69 51.74
CA VAL A 633 -24.37 -71.63 51.77
C VAL A 633 -24.32 -72.45 53.07
N VAL A 634 -24.61 -71.85 54.23
CA VAL A 634 -24.53 -72.58 55.52
C VAL A 634 -25.85 -73.19 55.99
N LYS A 635 -26.95 -72.92 55.29
CA LYS A 635 -28.33 -73.27 55.67
C LYS A 635 -28.49 -74.71 56.17
N ASP A 636 -27.98 -75.68 55.43
CA ASP A 636 -28.22 -77.09 55.71
C ASP A 636 -27.37 -77.61 56.88
N LYS A 637 -26.16 -77.09 57.06
CA LYS A 637 -25.31 -77.39 58.22
C LYS A 637 -25.81 -76.71 59.49
N VAL A 638 -26.32 -75.48 59.40
CA VAL A 638 -27.00 -74.80 60.51
C VAL A 638 -28.28 -75.55 60.92
N LYS A 639 -29.08 -76.03 59.96
CA LYS A 639 -30.21 -76.93 60.26
C LYS A 639 -29.74 -78.20 60.97
N THR A 640 -28.60 -78.76 60.56
CA THR A 640 -28.01 -79.96 61.19
C THR A 640 -27.60 -79.68 62.64
N ILE A 641 -26.93 -78.55 62.91
CA ILE A 641 -26.62 -78.06 64.28
C ILE A 641 -27.92 -77.95 65.08
N ASN A 642 -28.92 -77.24 64.55
CA ASN A 642 -30.21 -77.06 65.21
C ASN A 642 -30.91 -78.40 65.47
N SER A 643 -30.79 -79.38 64.57
CA SER A 643 -31.35 -80.73 64.77
C SER A 643 -30.66 -81.47 65.91
N HIS A 644 -29.32 -81.39 66.03
CA HIS A 644 -28.57 -81.99 67.13
C HIS A 644 -28.87 -81.31 68.47
N VAL A 645 -28.96 -79.98 68.48
CA VAL A 645 -29.34 -79.18 69.66
C VAL A 645 -30.79 -79.43 70.07
N ASN A 646 -31.73 -79.50 69.13
CA ASN A 646 -33.13 -79.81 69.43
C ASN A 646 -33.32 -81.25 69.92
N GLN A 647 -32.54 -82.21 69.39
CA GLN A 647 -32.49 -83.57 69.92
C GLN A 647 -31.87 -83.64 71.33
N TRP A 648 -30.93 -82.75 71.65
CA TRP A 648 -30.37 -82.59 72.99
C TRP A 648 -31.45 -82.19 74.01
N PHE A 649 -32.37 -81.31 73.65
CA PHE A 649 -33.49 -80.90 74.50
C PHE A 649 -34.66 -81.92 74.57
N LYS A 650 -34.79 -82.87 73.63
CA LYS A 650 -35.94 -83.80 73.56
C LYS A 650 -35.81 -85.11 74.37
N LYS A 651 -34.62 -85.47 74.88
CA LYS A 651 -34.42 -86.65 75.74
C LYS A 651 -34.25 -86.26 77.21
N GLU A 652 -35.34 -85.91 77.87
CA GLU A 652 -35.40 -85.93 79.34
C GLU A 652 -35.70 -87.37 79.80
N GLY A 653 -34.84 -87.95 80.64
CA GLY A 653 -35.24 -89.09 81.48
C GLY A 653 -34.64 -90.48 81.22
N ALA A 654 -33.64 -90.67 80.35
CA ALA A 654 -32.92 -91.95 80.28
C ALA A 654 -31.41 -91.69 80.33
N GLU A 655 -30.72 -92.40 81.24
CA GLU A 655 -29.27 -92.41 81.51
C GLU A 655 -28.45 -91.60 80.50
N ARG A 656 -27.96 -90.42 80.94
CA ARG A 656 -27.02 -89.58 80.18
C ARG A 656 -25.74 -90.37 80.00
N ASN A 657 -25.67 -91.13 78.92
CA ASN A 657 -24.46 -91.81 78.53
C ASN A 657 -23.46 -90.72 78.10
N THR A 658 -22.55 -90.37 79.00
CA THR A 658 -21.61 -89.24 78.90
C THR A 658 -20.83 -89.31 77.58
N ASP A 659 -20.53 -90.52 77.12
CA ASP A 659 -19.83 -90.80 75.86
C ASP A 659 -20.65 -90.42 74.62
N VAL A 660 -21.96 -90.68 74.61
CA VAL A 660 -22.84 -90.31 73.48
C VAL A 660 -23.02 -88.79 73.42
N MET A 661 -23.02 -88.13 74.58
CA MET A 661 -23.09 -86.67 74.67
C MET A 661 -21.80 -85.99 74.19
N GLN A 662 -20.64 -86.50 74.62
CA GLN A 662 -19.34 -85.99 74.15
C GLN A 662 -19.19 -86.15 72.63
N ARG A 663 -19.56 -87.29 72.06
CA ARG A 663 -19.52 -87.50 70.60
C ARG A 663 -20.42 -86.54 69.82
N ARG A 664 -21.60 -86.20 70.34
CA ARG A 664 -22.51 -85.23 69.70
C ARG A 664 -22.00 -83.79 69.79
N LEU A 665 -21.43 -83.40 70.93
CA LEU A 665 -20.80 -82.09 71.09
C LEU A 665 -19.57 -81.96 70.18
N ALA A 666 -18.75 -83.00 70.09
CA ALA A 666 -17.63 -83.07 69.15
C ALA A 666 -18.10 -82.86 67.71
N HIS A 667 -19.18 -83.54 67.30
CA HIS A 667 -19.78 -83.36 65.97
C HIS A 667 -20.27 -81.93 65.72
N ILE A 668 -20.94 -81.29 66.71
CA ILE A 668 -21.36 -79.88 66.59
C ILE A 668 -20.15 -78.96 66.41
N LYS A 669 -19.05 -79.17 67.16
CA LYS A 669 -17.84 -78.34 67.05
C LYS A 669 -17.24 -78.40 65.65
N VAL A 670 -17.18 -79.58 65.04
CA VAL A 670 -16.72 -79.74 63.65
C VAL A 670 -17.63 -78.97 62.68
N ILE A 671 -18.97 -79.10 62.81
CA ILE A 671 -19.91 -78.40 61.90
C ILE A 671 -19.83 -76.86 62.10
N VAL A 672 -19.65 -76.37 63.33
CA VAL A 672 -19.48 -74.94 63.61
C VAL A 672 -18.18 -74.41 62.99
N ASN A 673 -17.08 -75.15 63.10
CA ASN A 673 -15.82 -74.78 62.45
C ASN A 673 -15.99 -74.73 60.92
N TYR A 674 -16.65 -75.75 60.35
CA TYR A 674 -16.97 -75.77 58.93
C TYR A 674 -17.76 -74.52 58.51
N CYS A 675 -18.85 -74.18 59.20
CA CYS A 675 -19.65 -73.00 58.89
C CYS A 675 -18.80 -71.73 58.94
N LYS A 676 -17.95 -71.58 59.95
CA LYS A 676 -17.07 -70.40 60.09
C LYS A 676 -16.14 -70.24 58.89
N ARG A 677 -15.46 -71.31 58.48
CA ARG A 677 -14.50 -71.27 57.35
C ARG A 677 -15.19 -71.22 56.00
N ARG A 678 -16.33 -71.88 55.86
CA ARG A 678 -17.13 -71.81 54.63
C ARG A 678 -17.74 -70.43 54.39
N ILE A 679 -18.11 -69.68 55.44
CA ILE A 679 -18.53 -68.27 55.34
C ILE A 679 -17.37 -67.39 54.85
N GLN A 680 -16.16 -67.60 55.37
CA GLN A 680 -14.97 -66.88 54.92
C GLN A 680 -14.70 -67.15 53.44
N LEU A 681 -14.78 -68.41 53.01
CA LEU A 681 -14.65 -68.79 51.60
C LEU A 681 -15.75 -68.21 50.71
N ALA A 682 -17.00 -68.14 51.19
CA ALA A 682 -18.10 -67.53 50.45
C ALA A 682 -17.92 -66.01 50.27
N LEU A 683 -17.30 -65.34 51.25
CA LEU A 683 -16.94 -63.91 51.15
C LEU A 683 -15.83 -63.69 50.13
N LEU A 684 -14.80 -64.55 50.12
CA LEU A 684 -13.74 -64.50 49.09
C LEU A 684 -14.30 -64.75 47.69
N GLU A 685 -15.22 -65.72 47.55
CA GLU A 685 -15.92 -66.01 46.29
C GLU A 685 -16.74 -64.80 45.79
N ALA A 686 -17.47 -64.13 46.69
CA ALA A 686 -18.23 -62.94 46.33
C ALA A 686 -17.33 -61.72 46.02
N GLY A 687 -16.13 -61.67 46.60
CA GLY A 687 -15.09 -60.67 46.29
C GLY A 687 -14.30 -60.95 45.01
N GLY A 688 -14.42 -62.15 44.43
CA GLY A 688 -13.58 -62.59 43.32
C GLY A 688 -12.11 -62.77 43.71
N GLU A 689 -11.86 -63.02 45.00
CA GLU A 689 -10.52 -63.20 45.57
C GLU A 689 -10.12 -64.68 45.57
N ASP A 690 -8.82 -64.95 45.37
CA ASP A 690 -8.23 -66.28 45.47
C ASP A 690 -7.85 -66.61 46.92
N CYS A 691 -7.91 -67.89 47.29
CA CYS A 691 -7.55 -68.37 48.62
C CYS A 691 -6.13 -68.96 48.61
N SER A 692 -5.33 -68.65 49.64
CA SER A 692 -3.97 -69.16 49.75
C SER A 692 -3.95 -70.62 50.23
N GLY A 693 -3.02 -71.42 49.70
CA GLY A 693 -2.77 -72.81 50.09
C GLY A 693 -2.47 -72.95 51.58
N ALA A 694 -1.74 -72.00 52.16
CA ALA A 694 -1.48 -71.93 53.60
C ALA A 694 -2.75 -71.69 54.43
N GLU A 695 -3.72 -70.91 53.91
CA GLU A 695 -5.00 -70.67 54.59
C GLU A 695 -5.87 -71.91 54.59
N ILE A 696 -5.93 -72.63 53.46
CA ILE A 696 -6.65 -73.89 53.35
C ILE A 696 -5.99 -74.95 54.23
N ALA A 697 -4.67 -75.08 54.20
CA ALA A 697 -3.93 -76.00 55.06
C ALA A 697 -4.21 -75.73 56.55
N LEU A 698 -4.26 -74.45 56.95
CA LEU A 698 -4.66 -74.03 58.30
C LEU A 698 -6.10 -74.44 58.62
N TRP A 699 -7.06 -74.18 57.74
CA TRP A 699 -8.47 -74.54 57.97
C TRP A 699 -8.71 -76.05 58.00
N LEU A 700 -8.00 -76.83 57.19
CA LEU A 700 -8.02 -78.30 57.24
C LEU A 700 -7.44 -78.81 58.56
N ARG A 701 -6.35 -78.20 59.04
CA ARG A 701 -5.74 -78.52 60.34
C ARG A 701 -6.69 -78.23 61.49
N GLU A 702 -7.38 -77.09 61.46
CA GLU A 702 -8.41 -76.75 62.44
C GLU A 702 -9.58 -77.74 62.41
N SER A 703 -10.04 -78.16 61.23
CA SER A 703 -11.10 -79.18 61.10
C SER A 703 -10.70 -80.53 61.69
N LEU A 704 -9.46 -80.97 61.48
CA LEU A 704 -8.94 -82.19 62.12
C LEU A 704 -8.79 -82.05 63.63
N TRP A 705 -8.33 -80.89 64.10
CA TRP A 705 -8.22 -80.62 65.54
C TRP A 705 -9.57 -80.71 66.24
N GLU A 706 -10.64 -80.23 65.62
CA GLU A 706 -12.00 -80.40 66.15
C GLU A 706 -12.50 -81.86 66.04
N ALA A 707 -12.10 -82.58 64.99
CA ALA A 707 -12.46 -83.98 64.75
C ALA A 707 -11.74 -84.97 65.68
N GLU A 708 -10.67 -84.57 66.36
CA GLU A 708 -9.95 -85.40 67.36
C GLU A 708 -10.90 -85.90 68.46
N ASN A 709 -11.85 -85.05 68.89
CA ASN A 709 -12.87 -85.40 69.88
C ASN A 709 -13.91 -86.43 69.37
N MET A 710 -13.94 -86.70 68.06
CA MET A 710 -14.74 -87.77 67.45
C MET A 710 -13.96 -89.09 67.34
N GLY A 711 -12.66 -89.10 67.68
CA GLY A 711 -11.77 -90.24 67.52
C GLY A 711 -11.05 -90.30 66.16
N ILE A 712 -10.96 -89.15 65.47
CA ILE A 712 -10.23 -89.00 64.20
C ILE A 712 -8.97 -88.18 64.49
N MET A 713 -7.81 -88.84 64.56
CA MET A 713 -6.53 -88.15 64.74
C MET A 713 -5.96 -87.80 63.37
N GLY A 714 -5.21 -86.70 63.24
CA GLY A 714 -4.60 -86.40 61.96
C GLY A 714 -3.61 -85.25 61.98
N MET A 715 -2.86 -85.15 60.90
CA MET A 715 -1.85 -84.10 60.70
C MET A 715 -1.90 -83.57 59.28
N VAL A 716 -1.77 -82.25 59.14
CA VAL A 716 -1.68 -81.56 57.85
C VAL A 716 -0.27 -81.01 57.69
N THR A 717 0.40 -81.47 56.65
CA THR A 717 1.72 -80.98 56.22
C THR A 717 1.58 -80.25 54.89
N GLU A 718 2.35 -79.18 54.73
CA GLU A 718 2.36 -78.32 53.55
C GLU A 718 3.83 -78.09 53.17
N THR A 719 4.13 -78.12 51.88
CA THR A 719 5.51 -77.95 51.37
C THR A 719 5.70 -76.65 50.59
N ASP A 720 4.72 -76.27 49.76
CA ASP A 720 4.80 -75.11 48.86
C ASP A 720 3.51 -74.29 48.89
N ASN A 721 3.64 -72.98 48.71
CA ASN A 721 2.55 -72.02 48.81
C ASN A 721 1.95 -71.73 47.42
N ILE A 722 0.70 -72.13 47.20
CA ILE A 722 -0.03 -71.94 45.93
C ILE A 722 -1.38 -71.26 46.18
N THR A 723 -1.84 -70.40 45.27
CA THR A 723 -3.18 -69.81 45.34
C THR A 723 -4.19 -70.68 44.59
N LEU A 724 -5.39 -70.81 45.14
CA LEU A 724 -6.50 -71.55 44.55
C LEU A 724 -7.68 -70.60 44.37
N SER A 725 -8.46 -70.80 43.30
CA SER A 725 -9.72 -70.10 43.19
C SER A 725 -10.59 -70.37 44.42
N SER A 726 -11.23 -69.35 44.97
CA SER A 726 -12.13 -69.47 46.14
C SER A 726 -13.23 -70.52 45.93
N LYS A 727 -13.64 -70.75 44.68
CA LYS A 727 -14.55 -71.82 44.28
C LYS A 727 -13.94 -73.22 44.43
N SER A 728 -12.71 -73.43 43.94
CA SER A 728 -11.99 -74.71 44.11
C SER A 728 -11.69 -74.99 45.59
N ALA A 729 -11.30 -73.96 46.34
CA ALA A 729 -11.06 -74.04 47.77
C ALA A 729 -12.33 -74.40 48.56
N SER A 730 -13.48 -73.81 48.20
CA SER A 730 -14.79 -74.14 48.76
C SER A 730 -15.16 -75.60 48.52
N ILE A 731 -14.99 -76.10 47.30
CA ILE A 731 -15.32 -77.49 46.95
C ILE A 731 -14.41 -78.46 47.71
N LEU A 732 -13.10 -78.20 47.75
CA LEU A 732 -12.14 -78.99 48.52
C LEU A 732 -12.51 -79.06 50.00
N TYR A 733 -12.90 -77.92 50.59
CA TYR A 733 -13.26 -77.87 52.00
C TYR A 733 -14.62 -78.52 52.30
N ASP A 734 -15.61 -78.36 51.40
CA ASP A 734 -16.91 -79.04 51.46
C ASP A 734 -16.74 -80.56 51.39
N ASP A 735 -15.84 -81.04 50.53
CA ASP A 735 -15.58 -82.46 50.34
C ASP A 735 -14.73 -83.05 51.46
N PHE A 736 -13.81 -82.27 52.03
CA PHE A 736 -13.11 -82.66 53.26
C PHE A 736 -14.07 -82.78 54.45
N GLN A 737 -15.01 -81.84 54.60
CA GLN A 737 -16.02 -81.92 55.65
C GLN A 737 -16.92 -83.15 55.47
N GLU A 738 -17.35 -83.44 54.24
CA GLU A 738 -18.14 -84.63 53.97
C GLU A 738 -17.34 -85.92 54.18
N LEU A 739 -16.03 -85.91 53.92
CA LEU A 739 -15.14 -87.01 54.28
C LEU A 739 -15.14 -87.26 55.78
N LEU A 740 -15.00 -86.21 56.61
CA LEU A 740 -15.04 -86.31 58.08
C LEU A 740 -16.37 -86.85 58.63
N GLU A 741 -17.49 -86.54 57.96
CA GLU A 741 -18.82 -87.02 58.31
C GLU A 741 -19.19 -88.37 57.66
N SER A 742 -18.32 -88.90 56.81
CA SER A 742 -18.61 -90.09 56.01
C SER A 742 -18.65 -91.35 56.86
N PRO A 743 -19.60 -92.29 56.59
CA PRO A 743 -19.61 -93.60 57.23
C PRO A 743 -18.39 -94.48 56.86
N LEU A 744 -17.56 -94.03 55.91
CA LEU A 744 -16.29 -94.67 55.55
C LEU A 744 -15.24 -94.58 56.66
N LEU A 745 -15.33 -93.58 57.54
CA LEU A 745 -14.41 -93.42 58.66
C LEU A 745 -14.96 -94.14 59.90
N THR A 746 -14.52 -95.37 60.14
CA THR A 746 -14.79 -96.07 61.41
C THR A 746 -13.79 -95.63 62.48
N THR A 747 -14.27 -95.21 63.65
CA THR A 747 -13.39 -94.70 64.72
C THR A 747 -12.84 -95.86 65.58
N PRO A 748 -11.55 -95.83 65.99
CA PRO A 748 -10.55 -94.79 65.75
C PRO A 748 -10.00 -94.78 64.30
N ALA A 749 -9.79 -93.58 63.75
CA ALA A 749 -9.22 -93.37 62.42
C ALA A 749 -8.06 -92.36 62.46
N VAL A 750 -7.08 -92.50 61.57
CA VAL A 750 -5.97 -91.58 61.38
C VAL A 750 -6.00 -90.99 59.97
N ILE A 751 -5.89 -89.67 59.86
CA ILE A 751 -5.88 -88.92 58.58
C ILE A 751 -4.57 -88.13 58.46
N LEU A 752 -3.75 -88.45 57.47
CA LEU A 752 -2.58 -87.66 57.11
C LEU A 752 -2.87 -86.93 55.80
N LEU A 753 -2.81 -85.60 55.86
CA LEU A 753 -2.97 -84.71 54.72
C LEU A 753 -1.61 -84.14 54.36
N HIS A 754 -1.20 -84.35 53.12
CA HIS A 754 -0.03 -83.71 52.55
C HIS A 754 -0.47 -82.82 51.39
N LEU A 755 -0.26 -81.52 51.54
CA LEU A 755 -0.46 -80.53 50.50
C LEU A 755 0.90 -80.23 49.88
N SER A 756 1.00 -80.46 48.57
CA SER A 756 2.21 -80.24 47.79
C SER A 756 1.86 -79.65 46.44
N VAL A 757 2.83 -79.02 45.79
CA VAL A 757 2.64 -78.46 44.44
C VAL A 757 3.41 -79.32 43.45
N GLU A 758 2.71 -79.93 42.50
CA GLU A 758 3.33 -80.68 41.40
C GLU A 758 2.95 -80.04 40.08
N GLU A 759 3.96 -79.61 39.30
CA GLU A 759 3.78 -78.99 37.97
C GLU A 759 2.86 -77.75 37.96
N GLY A 760 2.75 -77.04 39.08
CA GLY A 760 1.89 -75.85 39.22
C GLY A 760 0.45 -76.15 39.64
N ASP A 761 0.12 -77.42 39.90
CA ASP A 761 -1.17 -77.84 40.45
C ASP A 761 -1.03 -78.20 41.93
N LEU A 762 -2.06 -77.88 42.74
CA LEU A 762 -2.11 -78.33 44.14
C LEU A 762 -2.46 -79.82 44.16
N VAL A 763 -1.54 -80.64 44.66
CA VAL A 763 -1.78 -82.05 44.96
C VAL A 763 -2.04 -82.20 46.45
N VAL A 764 -3.28 -82.60 46.77
CA VAL A 764 -3.72 -82.99 48.10
C VAL A 764 -3.68 -84.51 48.17
N ARG A 765 -2.73 -85.05 48.92
CA ARG A 765 -2.63 -86.47 49.24
C ARG A 765 -3.24 -86.72 50.61
N ILE A 766 -4.31 -87.52 50.66
CA ILE A 766 -5.02 -87.91 51.87
C ILE A 766 -4.74 -89.39 52.12
N ALA A 767 -3.95 -89.70 53.15
CA ALA A 767 -3.78 -91.07 53.64
C ALA A 767 -4.72 -91.30 54.84
N LEU A 768 -5.52 -92.35 54.76
CA LEU A 768 -6.55 -92.72 55.71
C LEU A 768 -6.26 -94.12 56.26
N GLU A 769 -6.17 -94.25 57.58
CA GLU A 769 -6.00 -95.52 58.28
C GLU A 769 -7.18 -95.75 59.22
N THR A 770 -7.88 -96.87 59.09
CA THR A 770 -9.06 -97.21 59.91
C THR A 770 -9.17 -98.73 60.12
N LYS A 771 -9.93 -99.15 61.14
CA LYS A 771 -10.19 -100.57 61.40
C LYS A 771 -11.24 -101.13 60.43
N GLY A 772 -10.79 -101.70 59.31
CA GLY A 772 -11.64 -102.48 58.40
C GLY A 772 -11.11 -102.52 56.96
N ALA A 773 -11.35 -103.64 56.25
CA ALA A 773 -10.87 -103.80 54.89
C ALA A 773 -11.56 -102.86 53.88
N TRP A 774 -10.76 -102.11 53.12
CA TRP A 774 -11.24 -101.18 52.10
C TRP A 774 -11.84 -101.91 50.88
N LYS A 775 -13.08 -101.58 50.50
CA LYS A 775 -13.68 -101.98 49.23
C LYS A 775 -13.56 -100.83 48.23
N VAL A 776 -12.65 -100.95 47.26
CA VAL A 776 -12.41 -99.92 46.24
C VAL A 776 -13.61 -99.70 45.31
N ALA A 777 -14.40 -100.76 45.06
CA ALA A 777 -15.61 -100.68 44.26
C ALA A 777 -16.68 -99.83 44.99
N GLY A 778 -16.81 -98.57 44.59
CA GLY A 778 -17.79 -97.61 45.14
C GLY A 778 -17.21 -96.31 45.68
N LEU A 779 -15.88 -96.18 45.87
CA LEU A 779 -15.26 -94.96 46.40
C LEU A 779 -15.47 -93.72 45.49
N LYS A 780 -15.57 -93.91 44.17
CA LYS A 780 -15.91 -92.82 43.22
C LYS A 780 -17.36 -92.33 43.33
N GLU A 781 -18.24 -93.05 44.01
CA GLU A 781 -19.65 -92.70 44.15
C GLU A 781 -19.96 -91.93 45.44
N VAL A 782 -18.98 -91.78 46.33
CA VAL A 782 -19.09 -90.97 47.54
C VAL A 782 -19.33 -89.52 47.12
N PRO A 783 -20.34 -88.81 47.68
CA PRO A 783 -20.71 -87.49 47.17
C PRO A 783 -19.57 -86.48 47.32
N ALA A 784 -18.74 -86.61 48.36
CA ALA A 784 -17.49 -85.85 48.54
C ALA A 784 -16.55 -85.97 47.32
N PHE A 785 -16.25 -87.18 46.85
CA PHE A 785 -15.35 -87.36 45.71
C PHE A 785 -16.02 -87.10 44.35
N ARG A 786 -17.36 -87.18 44.29
CA ARG A 786 -18.14 -86.84 43.10
C ARG A 786 -18.15 -85.33 42.84
N ARG A 787 -18.21 -84.49 43.89
CA ARG A 787 -18.22 -83.03 43.71
C ARG A 787 -16.86 -82.51 43.23
N ILE A 788 -15.77 -82.92 43.87
CA ILE A 788 -14.43 -82.48 43.45
C ILE A 788 -14.04 -82.97 42.04
N SER A 789 -14.47 -84.18 41.65
CA SER A 789 -14.23 -84.71 40.29
C SER A 789 -15.05 -84.02 39.20
N SER A 790 -16.10 -83.26 39.57
CA SER A 790 -16.88 -82.44 38.63
C SER A 790 -16.20 -81.12 38.26
N VAL A 791 -15.14 -80.74 38.99
CA VAL A 791 -14.35 -79.54 38.71
C VAL A 791 -13.41 -79.81 37.53
N THR A 792 -13.45 -78.93 36.53
CA THR A 792 -12.61 -79.02 35.34
C THR A 792 -11.12 -79.02 35.70
N GLY A 793 -10.37 -80.01 35.21
CA GLY A 793 -8.93 -80.13 35.44
C GLY A 793 -8.52 -80.93 36.68
N VAL A 794 -9.48 -81.39 37.49
CA VAL A 794 -9.18 -82.21 38.68
C VAL A 794 -8.94 -83.66 38.29
N THR A 795 -7.84 -84.24 38.77
CA THR A 795 -7.58 -85.69 38.67
C THR A 795 -7.58 -86.33 40.05
N LEU A 796 -8.27 -87.46 40.17
CA LEU A 796 -8.51 -88.15 41.43
C LEU A 796 -8.16 -89.63 41.30
N THR A 797 -7.19 -90.08 42.10
CA THR A 797 -6.66 -91.45 42.09
C THR A 797 -6.71 -92.07 43.48
N PHE A 798 -7.01 -93.37 43.53
CA PHE A 798 -7.09 -94.14 44.78
C PHE A 798 -6.05 -95.26 44.75
N ALA A 799 -5.31 -95.42 45.85
CA ALA A 799 -4.45 -96.58 46.11
C ALA A 799 -4.80 -97.14 47.50
N HIS A 800 -4.79 -98.46 47.68
CA HIS A 800 -5.14 -99.06 48.98
C HIS A 800 -4.28 -100.27 49.32
N ASN A 801 -4.16 -100.55 50.61
CA ASN A 801 -3.64 -101.78 51.20
C ASN A 801 -4.69 -102.33 52.21
N GLU A 802 -4.38 -103.38 53.00
CA GLU A 802 -5.36 -104.00 53.92
C GLU A 802 -6.00 -103.01 54.91
N ASP A 803 -5.21 -102.06 55.46
CA ASP A 803 -5.67 -101.10 56.48
C ASP A 803 -5.51 -99.61 56.07
N GLU A 804 -4.89 -99.32 54.93
CA GLU A 804 -4.55 -97.95 54.49
C GLU A 804 -5.20 -97.61 53.13
N LEU A 805 -5.81 -96.43 53.01
CA LEU A 805 -6.32 -95.84 51.76
C LEU A 805 -5.64 -94.50 51.49
N ILE A 806 -4.99 -94.39 50.34
CA ILE A 806 -4.36 -93.16 49.85
C ILE A 806 -5.23 -92.59 48.72
N ILE A 807 -5.60 -91.32 48.87
CA ILE A 807 -6.37 -90.55 47.91
C ILE A 807 -5.49 -89.41 47.42
N ASP A 808 -5.16 -89.43 46.15
CA ASP A 808 -4.40 -88.35 45.50
C ASP A 808 -5.35 -87.49 44.68
N LEU A 809 -5.34 -86.20 45.00
CA LEU A 809 -6.26 -85.19 44.48
C LEU A 809 -5.43 -84.04 43.89
N LYS A 810 -5.33 -83.97 42.56
CA LYS A 810 -4.60 -82.90 41.85
C LYS A 810 -5.60 -81.86 41.35
N LEU A 811 -5.50 -80.64 41.87
CA LEU A 811 -6.34 -79.47 41.60
C LEU A 811 -5.54 -78.45 40.80
N PRO A 812 -6.11 -77.85 39.73
CA PRO A 812 -5.39 -76.85 38.96
C PRO A 812 -5.03 -75.64 39.83
N GLY A 813 -3.78 -75.21 39.76
CA GLY A 813 -3.32 -73.98 40.42
C GLY A 813 -4.09 -72.77 39.92
N GLY A 814 -4.44 -71.85 40.83
CA GLY A 814 -5.04 -70.56 40.50
C GLY A 814 -4.02 -69.64 39.85
N GLY A 815 -3.71 -69.90 38.58
CA GLY A 815 -2.98 -69.00 37.68
C GLY A 815 -3.92 -68.54 36.58
N GLN A 816 -4.10 -67.22 36.46
CA GLN A 816 -4.96 -66.55 35.48
C GLN A 816 -5.00 -67.24 34.10
N ALA A 817 -6.11 -67.93 33.81
CA ALA A 817 -6.54 -68.10 32.44
C ALA A 817 -7.15 -66.76 32.01
N ASN A 818 -6.45 -66.07 31.10
CA ASN A 818 -6.90 -64.85 30.44
C ASN A 818 -8.35 -65.00 29.93
N ASP A 819 -9.24 -64.10 30.37
CA ASP A 819 -10.04 -63.21 29.51
C ASP A 819 -10.63 -62.05 30.32
#